data_AF-A0A7Y6QT19-F1
#
_entry.id   AF-A0A7Y6QT19-F1
#
_cell.length_a   1.000
_cell.length_b   1.000
_cell.length_c   1.000
_cell.angle_alpha   90.00
_cell.angle_beta   90.00
_cell.angle_gamma   90.00
#
_symmetry.space_group_name_H-M   'P 1'
#
loop_
_entity.id
_entity.type
_entity.pdbx_description
1 polymer ?
#
loop_
_entity_poly.entity_id
_entity_poly.type
_entity_poly.pdbx_seq_one_letter_code
_entity_poly.pdbx_strand_id
1 'polypeptide(L)'
;MTNFDLEYEILIKNLKSEFLSCKRWELYCATNNIDMASDVAWLRTQQDNYREHLQDLRRFVRSNFRLFDARSISSLAGIPTQLMDDEERLMHRIWMGGPLPAIAVSAIEQWQGAIDEVEAANAFRYQVVLWVWDAAQLRADPLFAAEPEEAPYALGSYAIGARRYPVRSLRALAASHCGEHLAYLEELHEKRYYVNLADFFRLLILREYGGIYLDVDTIPYKSATIFLTKPEVPDYLDFRIEPASGEIRQYAVSWLNLFKDENGMLVAKKGNASVRKMVREMTANFSIISGNIPDKASVRSKDYASALHDATYGVWQKEIGHAFLSYGEMETHHSVLYDERQETTICGLLGMRLVLDAITCAPMPLNAEEQAGYDSCMHALQQRDWILDDILELEQLGQVTHIEEVPRMAYAPQLRAQPESCHYYSFLSHDRKLDKVNTLFSAYLMAKNGAVIRRGDFWRATRGQSRLGEEAVPTTQLAGLLACGESSARIATPLLKASNCANFVPGSVVAEKHKNRMAALLFSTSYLEYCSFNNKLNLPLVELQRRQNIDQYIEHVYGMFDYEQNFTGFFTGGTIAEFNQVKAVSYYRDEMKPMDDAYDEFISRNSDESDYFVASLALESEYRGKGLFNTMFAEIERLAREKGSQRIILTVWEQSEALRIYLKKGFKVCGRFEYAYNLFFDRLNFLEYDVRKDPGGAYEKHRSH
;
A
#
# COMPACT_ATOMS: atom_id res chain seq x y z
N MET A 1 18.69 -0.40 -19.97
CA MET A 1 17.34 0.18 -20.01
C MET A 1 17.03 0.47 -21.47
N THR A 2 16.04 -0.19 -22.03
CA THR A 2 15.59 -0.04 -23.42
C THR A 2 14.74 1.23 -23.59
N ASN A 3 14.44 1.64 -24.83
CA ASN A 3 13.52 2.75 -25.07
C ASN A 3 12.11 2.46 -24.51
N PHE A 4 11.69 1.20 -24.60
CA PHE A 4 10.43 0.72 -24.00
C PHE A 4 10.44 0.90 -22.48
N ASP A 5 11.53 0.50 -21.80
CA ASP A 5 11.65 0.65 -20.35
C ASP A 5 11.55 2.13 -19.95
N LEU A 6 12.25 3.02 -20.66
CA LEU A 6 12.23 4.45 -20.35
C LEU A 6 10.82 5.06 -20.50
N GLU A 7 10.12 4.73 -21.58
CA GLU A 7 8.74 5.19 -21.80
C GLU A 7 7.79 4.62 -20.74
N TYR A 8 7.94 3.34 -20.39
CA TYR A 8 7.20 2.72 -19.29
C TYR A 8 7.40 3.48 -17.97
N GLU A 9 8.65 3.75 -17.60
CA GLU A 9 9.00 4.45 -16.36
C GLU A 9 8.41 5.87 -16.31
N ILE A 10 8.35 6.57 -17.45
CA ILE A 10 7.70 7.88 -17.54
C ILE A 10 6.19 7.74 -17.31
N LEU A 11 5.53 6.80 -17.98
CA LEU A 11 4.08 6.61 -17.90
C LEU A 11 3.64 6.18 -16.49
N ILE A 12 4.32 5.21 -15.88
CA ILE A 12 3.99 4.74 -14.53
C ILE A 12 4.24 5.83 -13.48
N LYS A 13 5.29 6.64 -13.63
CA LYS A 13 5.56 7.81 -12.77
C LYS A 13 4.42 8.81 -12.83
N ASN A 14 3.98 9.17 -14.05
CA ASN A 14 2.91 10.14 -14.24
C ASN A 14 1.61 9.67 -13.57
N LEU A 15 1.25 8.39 -13.72
CA LEU A 15 0.08 7.81 -13.06
C LEU A 15 0.13 7.95 -11.54
N LYS A 16 1.27 7.63 -10.91
CA LYS A 16 1.41 7.75 -9.45
C LYS A 16 1.32 9.20 -8.99
N SER A 17 1.88 10.13 -9.76
CA SER A 17 1.80 11.57 -9.49
C SER A 17 0.36 12.11 -9.63
N GLU A 18 -0.37 11.66 -10.65
CA GLU A 18 -1.79 12.00 -10.85
C GLU A 18 -2.66 11.46 -9.72
N PHE A 19 -2.42 10.23 -9.28
CA PHE A 19 -3.09 9.64 -8.13
C PHE A 19 -2.86 10.47 -6.85
N LEU A 20 -1.61 10.82 -6.54
CA LEU A 20 -1.29 11.66 -5.39
C LEU A 20 -1.93 13.05 -5.48
N SER A 21 -2.02 13.61 -6.69
CA SER A 21 -2.71 14.88 -6.93
C SER A 21 -4.21 14.77 -6.63
N CYS A 22 -4.85 13.67 -7.02
CA CYS A 22 -6.24 13.39 -6.64
C CYS A 22 -6.40 13.33 -5.12
N LYS A 23 -5.51 12.61 -4.40
CA LYS A 23 -5.56 12.52 -2.92
C LYS A 23 -5.37 13.86 -2.22
N ARG A 24 -4.45 14.70 -2.70
CA ARG A 24 -4.28 16.06 -2.16
C ARG A 24 -5.52 16.93 -2.40
N TRP A 25 -6.18 16.76 -3.53
CA TRP A 25 -7.40 17.50 -3.82
C TRP A 25 -8.59 17.02 -2.99
N GLU A 26 -8.74 15.70 -2.79
CA GLU A 26 -9.72 15.13 -1.85
C GLU A 26 -9.57 15.76 -0.45
N LEU A 27 -8.34 15.84 0.05
CA LEU A 27 -8.04 16.52 1.32
C LEU A 27 -8.41 18.01 1.26
N TYR A 28 -8.07 18.72 0.19
CA TYR A 28 -8.36 20.14 0.04
C TYR A 28 -9.87 20.41 0.06
N CYS A 29 -10.65 19.65 -0.71
CA CYS A 29 -12.11 19.75 -0.74
C CYS A 29 -12.72 19.51 0.65
N ALA A 30 -12.27 18.45 1.33
CA ALA A 30 -12.76 18.12 2.64
C ALA A 30 -12.39 19.20 3.68
N THR A 31 -11.16 19.71 3.66
CA THR A 31 -10.65 20.69 4.67
C THR A 31 -11.35 22.04 4.58
N ASN A 32 -11.72 22.45 3.37
CA ASN A 32 -12.33 23.74 3.12
C ASN A 32 -13.86 23.66 3.04
N ASN A 33 -14.45 22.49 3.35
CA ASN A 33 -15.89 22.22 3.24
C ASN A 33 -16.45 22.62 1.87
N ILE A 34 -15.68 22.36 0.81
CA ILE A 34 -15.99 22.77 -0.55
C ILE A 34 -16.96 21.76 -1.15
N ASP A 35 -18.25 22.11 -1.16
CA ASP A 35 -19.31 21.40 -1.89
C ASP A 35 -19.67 22.13 -3.21
N MET A 36 -18.71 22.85 -3.78
CA MET A 36 -18.89 23.54 -5.05
C MET A 36 -18.88 22.51 -6.18
N ALA A 37 -19.95 22.47 -6.97
CA ALA A 37 -20.09 21.54 -8.10
C ALA A 37 -18.89 21.56 -9.07
N SER A 38 -18.18 22.69 -9.20
CA SER A 38 -16.97 22.84 -10.00
C SER A 38 -15.77 22.06 -9.46
N ASP A 39 -15.55 22.04 -8.14
CA ASP A 39 -14.37 21.40 -7.52
C ASP A 39 -14.54 19.88 -7.46
N VAL A 40 -15.78 19.41 -7.24
CA VAL A 40 -16.15 17.99 -7.37
C VAL A 40 -16.03 17.53 -8.83
N ALA A 41 -16.45 18.35 -9.80
CA ALA A 41 -16.28 18.06 -11.23
C ALA A 41 -14.82 18.03 -11.66
N TRP A 42 -13.98 18.91 -11.10
CA TRP A 42 -12.54 18.90 -11.35
C TRP A 42 -11.89 17.61 -10.83
N LEU A 43 -12.21 17.20 -9.59
CA LEU A 43 -11.70 15.93 -9.03
C LEU A 43 -12.10 14.74 -9.90
N ARG A 44 -13.36 14.67 -10.31
CA ARG A 44 -13.85 13.61 -11.21
C ARG A 44 -13.07 13.59 -12.52
N THR A 45 -12.84 14.77 -13.12
CA THR A 45 -12.00 14.90 -14.32
C THR A 45 -10.59 14.35 -14.09
N GLN A 46 -9.95 14.66 -12.96
CA GLN A 46 -8.61 14.11 -12.65
C GLN A 46 -8.63 12.59 -12.47
N GLN A 47 -9.66 12.05 -11.80
CA GLN A 47 -9.85 10.60 -11.63
C GLN A 47 -10.18 9.89 -12.97
N ASP A 48 -10.87 10.56 -13.89
CA ASP A 48 -11.13 10.07 -15.25
C ASP A 48 -9.84 10.04 -16.06
N ASN A 49 -9.05 11.14 -16.04
CA ASN A 49 -7.75 11.21 -16.71
C ASN A 49 -6.79 10.12 -16.22
N TYR A 50 -6.70 9.92 -14.90
CA TYR A 50 -5.90 8.84 -14.32
C TYR A 50 -6.29 7.47 -14.87
N ARG A 51 -7.60 7.19 -14.94
CA ARG A 51 -8.12 5.91 -15.47
C ARG A 51 -7.81 5.75 -16.96
N GLU A 52 -7.93 6.82 -17.75
CA GLU A 52 -7.59 6.82 -19.17
C GLU A 52 -6.10 6.54 -19.39
N HIS A 53 -5.21 7.24 -18.68
CA HIS A 53 -3.77 7.04 -18.76
C HIS A 53 -3.34 5.64 -18.29
N LEU A 54 -4.04 5.05 -17.31
CA LEU A 54 -3.76 3.67 -16.90
C LEU A 54 -4.13 2.71 -18.02
N GLN A 55 -5.25 2.93 -18.70
CA GLN A 55 -5.62 2.15 -19.88
C GLN A 55 -4.63 2.35 -21.05
N ASP A 56 -4.11 3.55 -21.26
CA ASP A 56 -3.03 3.80 -22.22
C ASP A 56 -1.79 2.97 -21.90
N LEU A 57 -1.34 2.98 -20.64
CA LEU A 57 -0.19 2.18 -20.21
C LEU A 57 -0.45 0.67 -20.37
N ARG A 58 -1.64 0.19 -20.00
CA ARG A 58 -2.05 -1.21 -20.24
C ARG A 58 -1.99 -1.56 -21.73
N ARG A 59 -2.49 -0.68 -22.61
CA ARG A 59 -2.43 -0.86 -24.08
C ARG A 59 -0.99 -0.83 -24.60
N PHE A 60 -0.16 0.07 -24.08
CA PHE A 60 1.26 0.18 -24.43
C PHE A 60 2.01 -1.12 -24.10
N VAL A 61 1.85 -1.64 -22.87
CA VAL A 61 2.45 -2.90 -22.44
C VAL A 61 1.93 -4.07 -23.26
N ARG A 62 0.61 -4.19 -23.46
CA ARG A 62 0.02 -5.28 -24.24
C ARG A 62 0.54 -5.31 -25.68
N SER A 63 0.64 -4.15 -26.33
CA SER A 63 1.10 -4.04 -27.72
C SER A 63 2.61 -4.32 -27.86
N ASN A 64 3.37 -4.14 -26.78
CA ASN A 64 4.82 -4.29 -26.76
C ASN A 64 5.29 -5.41 -25.81
N PHE A 65 4.41 -6.36 -25.46
CA PHE A 65 4.68 -7.32 -24.37
C PHE A 65 5.95 -8.14 -24.60
N ARG A 66 6.35 -8.37 -25.87
CA ARG A 66 7.62 -9.01 -26.24
C ARG A 66 8.88 -8.30 -25.70
N LEU A 67 8.80 -7.00 -25.44
CA LEU A 67 9.86 -6.16 -24.89
C LEU A 67 9.73 -5.98 -23.37
N PHE A 68 8.57 -6.34 -22.81
CA PHE A 68 8.25 -6.12 -21.41
C PHE A 68 8.83 -7.22 -20.53
N ASP A 69 9.38 -6.80 -19.39
CA ASP A 69 9.82 -7.69 -18.32
C ASP A 69 9.48 -7.05 -16.97
N ALA A 70 8.55 -7.68 -16.22
CA ALA A 70 8.10 -7.19 -14.92
C ALA A 70 9.24 -7.00 -13.90
N ARG A 71 10.38 -7.65 -14.12
CA ARG A 71 11.56 -7.60 -13.23
C ARG A 71 12.40 -6.33 -13.46
N SER A 72 12.41 -5.80 -14.67
CA SER A 72 13.30 -4.69 -15.05
C SER A 72 12.67 -3.31 -14.87
N ILE A 73 11.36 -3.25 -14.66
CA ILE A 73 10.59 -2.04 -14.41
C ILE A 73 10.50 -1.71 -12.91
N SER A 74 10.15 -0.48 -12.55
CA SER A 74 10.05 -0.02 -11.17
C SER A 74 8.85 -0.57 -10.42
N SER A 75 7.67 -0.62 -11.05
CA SER A 75 6.39 -0.90 -10.40
C SER A 75 5.37 -1.46 -11.38
N LEU A 76 4.57 -2.44 -10.97
CA LEU A 76 3.41 -2.93 -11.72
C LEU A 76 2.10 -2.20 -11.34
N ALA A 77 2.13 -1.33 -10.34
CA ALA A 77 0.98 -0.56 -9.88
C ALA A 77 1.08 0.92 -10.29
N GLY A 78 -0.02 1.51 -10.75
CA GLY A 78 -0.16 2.94 -11.04
C GLY A 78 -0.46 3.79 -9.78
N ILE A 79 -0.19 3.27 -8.60
CA ILE A 79 -0.31 3.97 -7.31
C ILE A 79 1.01 3.86 -6.53
N PRO A 80 1.27 4.74 -5.56
CA PRO A 80 2.39 4.57 -4.64
C PRO A 80 2.35 3.20 -3.94
N THR A 81 3.48 2.51 -3.98
CA THR A 81 3.65 1.13 -3.49
C THR A 81 5.03 0.96 -2.89
N GLN A 82 5.14 0.00 -1.98
CA GLN A 82 6.41 -0.50 -1.46
C GLN A 82 6.61 -1.94 -1.91
N LEU A 83 7.83 -2.27 -2.33
CA LEU A 83 8.23 -3.65 -2.61
C LEU A 83 8.49 -4.38 -1.29
N MET A 84 8.16 -5.67 -1.24
CA MET A 84 8.63 -6.55 -0.17
C MET A 84 10.15 -6.73 -0.22
N ASP A 85 10.78 -6.68 0.94
CA ASP A 85 12.20 -6.90 1.09
C ASP A 85 12.55 -8.39 0.95
N ASP A 86 13.83 -8.69 0.73
CA ASP A 86 14.28 -10.06 0.54
C ASP A 86 13.96 -10.97 1.73
N GLU A 87 13.99 -10.44 2.96
CA GLU A 87 13.63 -11.18 4.19
C GLU A 87 12.13 -11.42 4.35
N GLU A 88 11.30 -10.67 3.62
CA GLU A 88 9.84 -10.72 3.67
C GLU A 88 9.26 -11.65 2.59
N ARG A 89 10.09 -12.29 1.76
CA ARG A 89 9.64 -13.30 0.76
C ARG A 89 9.26 -14.62 1.41
N LEU A 90 8.35 -14.53 2.36
CA LEU A 90 7.85 -15.63 3.18
C LEU A 90 6.37 -15.83 2.88
N MET A 91 5.96 -17.09 2.75
CA MET A 91 4.56 -17.49 2.60
C MET A 91 4.15 -18.33 3.80
N HIS A 92 3.33 -17.75 4.67
CA HIS A 92 2.97 -18.31 5.97
C HIS A 92 1.65 -19.06 5.91
N ARG A 93 1.60 -20.24 6.54
CA ARG A 93 0.38 -21.04 6.72
C ARG A 93 0.27 -21.53 8.15
N ILE A 94 -0.94 -21.56 8.70
CA ILE A 94 -1.21 -22.01 10.08
C ILE A 94 -1.97 -23.33 10.08
N TRP A 95 -1.56 -24.27 10.93
CA TRP A 95 -2.32 -25.48 11.22
C TRP A 95 -2.14 -25.93 12.68
N MET A 96 -3.26 -26.02 13.43
CA MET A 96 -3.27 -26.40 14.85
C MET A 96 -4.05 -27.71 15.12
N GLY A 97 -4.42 -28.45 14.06
CA GLY A 97 -5.33 -29.60 14.15
C GLY A 97 -4.67 -30.97 14.34
N GLY A 98 -3.34 -31.04 14.46
CA GLY A 98 -2.57 -32.30 14.41
C GLY A 98 -1.71 -32.39 13.15
N PRO A 99 -1.58 -33.59 12.52
CA PRO A 99 -0.98 -33.77 11.19
C PRO A 99 -1.61 -32.87 10.13
N LEU A 100 -0.86 -32.48 9.09
CA LEU A 100 -1.43 -31.67 8.02
C LEU A 100 -2.45 -32.49 7.20
N PRO A 101 -3.64 -31.95 6.91
CA PRO A 101 -4.64 -32.65 6.09
C PRO A 101 -4.22 -32.65 4.61
N ALA A 102 -4.72 -33.62 3.84
CA ALA A 102 -4.39 -33.77 2.42
C ALA A 102 -4.68 -32.51 1.59
N ILE A 103 -5.74 -31.76 1.93
CA ILE A 103 -6.08 -30.51 1.25
C ILE A 103 -5.00 -29.44 1.45
N ALA A 104 -4.41 -29.35 2.64
CA ALA A 104 -3.32 -28.42 2.94
C ALA A 104 -2.07 -28.78 2.14
N VAL A 105 -1.74 -30.08 2.08
CA VAL A 105 -0.62 -30.61 1.30
C VAL A 105 -0.77 -30.21 -0.18
N SER A 106 -1.96 -30.48 -0.76
CA SER A 106 -2.24 -30.13 -2.16
C SER A 106 -2.19 -28.61 -2.41
N ALA A 107 -2.71 -27.79 -1.50
CA ALA A 107 -2.66 -26.33 -1.64
C ALA A 107 -1.20 -25.83 -1.68
N ILE A 108 -0.35 -26.35 -0.78
CA ILE A 108 1.08 -26.03 -0.72
C ILE A 108 1.78 -26.43 -2.01
N GLU A 109 1.52 -27.63 -2.53
CA GLU A 109 2.09 -28.09 -3.80
C GLU A 109 1.68 -27.21 -5.00
N GLN A 110 0.43 -26.75 -5.04
CA GLN A 110 -0.03 -25.88 -6.12
C GLN A 110 0.61 -24.50 -6.07
N TRP A 111 0.72 -23.90 -4.87
CA TRP A 111 1.46 -22.65 -4.69
C TRP A 111 2.94 -22.80 -5.02
N GLN A 112 3.51 -23.97 -4.72
CA GLN A 112 4.88 -24.26 -5.12
C GLN A 112 5.06 -24.21 -6.63
N GLY A 113 4.07 -24.65 -7.41
CA GLY A 113 4.10 -24.51 -8.88
C GLY A 113 4.17 -23.05 -9.34
N ALA A 114 3.49 -22.12 -8.65
CA ALA A 114 3.57 -20.69 -8.95
C ALA A 114 4.93 -20.10 -8.57
N ILE A 115 5.46 -20.51 -7.41
CA ILE A 115 6.78 -20.10 -6.93
C ILE A 115 7.85 -20.57 -7.91
N ASP A 116 7.82 -21.83 -8.34
CA ASP A 116 8.80 -22.40 -9.26
C ASP A 116 8.85 -21.65 -10.59
N GLU A 117 7.68 -21.28 -11.13
CA GLU A 117 7.57 -20.49 -12.36
C GLU A 117 8.27 -19.13 -12.21
N VAL A 118 8.05 -18.46 -11.08
CA VAL A 118 8.65 -17.15 -10.82
C VAL A 118 10.15 -17.28 -10.52
N GLU A 119 10.56 -18.22 -9.67
CA GLU A 119 11.97 -18.44 -9.31
C GLU A 119 12.81 -18.88 -10.51
N ALA A 120 12.26 -19.66 -11.44
CA ALA A 120 12.96 -20.03 -12.67
C ALA A 120 13.39 -18.82 -13.51
N ALA A 121 12.67 -17.69 -13.36
CA ALA A 121 12.96 -16.44 -14.02
C ALA A 121 13.64 -15.40 -13.12
N ASN A 122 13.88 -15.65 -11.83
CA ASN A 122 14.32 -14.62 -10.89
C ASN A 122 15.56 -15.02 -10.08
N ALA A 123 16.30 -14.02 -9.57
CA ALA A 123 17.48 -14.24 -8.73
C ALA A 123 17.13 -14.34 -7.22
N PHE A 124 15.84 -14.42 -6.89
CA PHE A 124 15.35 -14.53 -5.53
C PHE A 124 14.65 -15.86 -5.26
N ARG A 125 14.38 -16.14 -3.98
CA ARG A 125 13.61 -17.29 -3.55
C ARG A 125 12.51 -16.91 -2.57
N TYR A 126 11.40 -17.63 -2.63
CA TYR A 126 10.36 -17.64 -1.62
C TYR A 126 10.58 -18.81 -0.66
N GLN A 127 10.21 -18.60 0.60
CA GLN A 127 10.15 -19.66 1.60
C GLN A 127 8.71 -19.83 2.10
N VAL A 128 8.14 -21.01 1.89
CA VAL A 128 6.85 -21.36 2.50
C VAL A 128 7.09 -21.88 3.92
N VAL A 129 6.51 -21.23 4.92
CA VAL A 129 6.69 -21.53 6.35
C VAL A 129 5.40 -22.07 6.94
N LEU A 130 5.50 -23.24 7.56
CA LEU A 130 4.38 -23.87 8.27
C LEU A 130 4.45 -23.52 9.75
N TRP A 131 3.36 -22.96 10.27
CA TRP A 131 3.20 -22.64 11.68
C TRP A 131 2.26 -23.64 12.32
N VAL A 132 2.78 -24.36 13.32
CA VAL A 132 2.04 -25.30 14.15
C VAL A 132 2.10 -24.87 15.60
N TRP A 133 1.28 -25.44 16.48
CA TRP A 133 1.30 -25.06 17.88
C TRP A 133 2.69 -25.28 18.50
N ASP A 134 3.17 -26.51 18.47
CA ASP A 134 4.49 -26.92 18.95
C ASP A 134 4.95 -28.25 18.32
N ALA A 135 6.14 -28.74 18.68
CA ALA A 135 6.66 -30.02 18.20
C ALA A 135 5.84 -31.23 18.69
N ALA A 136 5.08 -31.11 19.78
CA ALA A 136 4.26 -32.21 20.28
C ALA A 136 3.09 -32.50 19.33
N GLN A 137 2.55 -31.47 18.68
CA GLN A 137 1.49 -31.60 17.65
C GLN A 137 1.88 -32.59 16.53
N LEU A 138 3.15 -32.58 16.08
CA LEU A 138 3.63 -33.35 14.93
C LEU A 138 4.47 -34.58 15.31
N ARG A 139 4.63 -34.89 16.59
CA ARG A 139 5.57 -35.92 17.06
C ARG A 139 5.35 -37.31 16.45
N ALA A 140 4.09 -37.65 16.15
CA ALA A 140 3.71 -38.94 15.59
C ALA A 140 3.61 -38.93 14.05
N ASP A 141 3.83 -37.79 13.42
CA ASP A 141 3.71 -37.63 11.97
C ASP A 141 5.02 -38.02 11.28
N PRO A 142 5.04 -39.07 10.44
CA PRO A 142 6.25 -39.50 9.76
C PRO A 142 6.78 -38.49 8.72
N LEU A 143 5.97 -37.51 8.31
CA LEU A 143 6.39 -36.46 7.39
C LEU A 143 7.15 -35.33 8.09
N PHE A 144 7.11 -35.26 9.42
CA PHE A 144 7.83 -34.26 10.20
C PHE A 144 9.18 -34.79 10.68
N ALA A 145 10.23 -34.01 10.41
CA ALA A 145 11.57 -34.24 10.94
C ALA A 145 11.95 -33.08 11.87
N ALA A 146 12.15 -33.39 13.15
CA ALA A 146 12.70 -32.42 14.10
C ALA A 146 14.18 -32.16 13.78
N GLU A 147 14.58 -30.90 13.76
CA GLU A 147 15.96 -30.48 13.47
C GLU A 147 16.45 -29.50 14.57
N PRO A 148 17.77 -29.37 14.79
CA PRO A 148 18.32 -28.46 15.81
C PRO A 148 17.93 -26.99 15.58
N GLU A 149 17.78 -26.25 16.67
CA GLU A 149 17.34 -24.84 16.71
C GLU A 149 18.43 -23.88 16.19
N GLU A 150 18.35 -23.47 14.91
CA GLU A 150 19.20 -22.37 14.39
C GLU A 150 18.41 -21.08 14.11
N ALA A 151 17.09 -21.17 13.86
CA ALA A 151 16.24 -20.02 13.54
C ALA A 151 15.17 -19.76 14.63
N PRO A 152 14.73 -18.51 14.82
CA PRO A 152 13.69 -18.18 15.79
C PRO A 152 12.43 -19.04 15.61
N TYR A 153 11.98 -19.65 16.70
CA TYR A 153 10.80 -20.52 16.78
C TYR A 153 10.86 -21.78 15.91
N ALA A 154 12.01 -22.16 15.38
CA ALA A 154 12.15 -23.34 14.54
C ALA A 154 11.86 -24.63 15.31
N LEU A 155 11.13 -25.54 14.65
CA LEU A 155 10.83 -26.88 15.16
C LEU A 155 11.47 -27.99 14.32
N GLY A 156 11.70 -27.74 13.03
CA GLY A 156 12.20 -28.72 12.08
C GLY A 156 11.65 -28.49 10.67
N SER A 157 11.49 -29.57 9.91
CA SER A 157 10.99 -29.54 8.55
C SER A 157 9.86 -30.54 8.31
N TYR A 158 8.92 -30.20 7.42
CA TYR A 158 7.81 -31.06 7.02
C TYR A 158 7.98 -31.44 5.54
N ALA A 159 7.92 -32.74 5.24
CA ALA A 159 8.08 -33.27 3.90
C ALA A 159 6.75 -33.26 3.13
N ILE A 160 6.74 -32.61 1.96
CA ILE A 160 5.64 -32.67 0.99
C ILE A 160 6.26 -32.94 -0.38
N GLY A 161 5.89 -34.06 -0.98
CA GLY A 161 6.54 -34.56 -2.19
C GLY A 161 8.05 -34.70 -2.01
N ALA A 162 8.82 -34.10 -2.91
CA ALA A 162 10.28 -34.08 -2.87
C ALA A 162 10.88 -32.92 -2.03
N ARG A 163 10.05 -32.08 -1.43
CA ARG A 163 10.46 -30.82 -0.78
C ARG A 163 10.29 -30.89 0.73
N ARG A 164 11.06 -30.03 1.40
CA ARG A 164 10.99 -29.82 2.84
C ARG A 164 10.64 -28.38 3.13
N TYR A 165 9.66 -28.21 4.00
CA TYR A 165 9.12 -26.91 4.39
C TYR A 165 9.49 -26.63 5.85
N PRO A 166 10.08 -25.48 6.18
CA PRO A 166 10.38 -25.12 7.56
C PRO A 166 9.10 -25.06 8.41
N VAL A 167 9.19 -25.61 9.61
CA VAL A 167 8.12 -25.63 10.61
C VAL A 167 8.51 -24.75 11.79
N ARG A 168 7.59 -23.89 12.24
CA ARG A 168 7.77 -22.99 13.39
C ARG A 168 6.66 -23.12 14.43
N SER A 169 6.98 -22.76 15.67
CA SER A 169 6.07 -22.84 16.81
C SER A 169 5.30 -21.54 17.05
N LEU A 170 3.97 -21.63 17.01
CA LEU A 170 3.04 -20.59 17.46
C LEU A 170 3.09 -20.40 18.98
N ARG A 171 3.28 -21.48 19.74
CA ARG A 171 3.42 -21.41 21.19
C ARG A 171 4.65 -20.59 21.61
N ALA A 172 5.80 -20.81 20.96
CA ALA A 172 7.02 -20.05 21.23
C ALA A 172 6.89 -18.58 20.79
N LEU A 173 6.21 -18.33 19.67
CA LEU A 173 5.87 -16.98 19.21
C LEU A 173 4.97 -16.25 20.24
N ALA A 174 3.94 -16.93 20.73
CA ALA A 174 3.04 -16.40 21.77
C ALA A 174 3.79 -16.11 23.07
N ALA A 175 4.69 -17.01 23.51
CA ALA A 175 5.49 -16.78 24.71
C ALA A 175 6.35 -15.52 24.61
N SER A 176 6.88 -15.22 23.42
CA SER A 176 7.78 -14.09 23.19
C SER A 176 7.06 -12.74 23.07
N HIS A 177 5.80 -12.73 22.61
CA HIS A 177 5.07 -11.50 22.31
C HIS A 177 3.80 -11.28 23.12
N CYS A 178 3.33 -12.30 23.81
CA CYS A 178 2.06 -12.34 24.54
C CYS A 178 2.22 -13.07 25.88
N GLY A 179 3.39 -12.96 26.53
CA GLY A 179 3.74 -13.74 27.73
C GLY A 179 2.69 -13.70 28.84
N GLU A 180 2.07 -12.54 29.08
CA GLU A 180 1.00 -12.38 30.07
C GLU A 180 -0.31 -13.12 29.72
N HIS A 181 -0.51 -13.43 28.43
CA HIS A 181 -1.68 -14.14 27.92
C HIS A 181 -1.37 -15.57 27.47
N LEU A 182 -0.14 -16.06 27.68
CA LEU A 182 0.27 -17.38 27.18
C LEU A 182 -0.63 -18.50 27.71
N ALA A 183 -0.92 -18.53 29.01
CA ALA A 183 -1.77 -19.54 29.63
C ALA A 183 -3.20 -19.53 29.06
N TYR A 184 -3.72 -18.34 28.75
CA TYR A 184 -5.04 -18.18 28.12
C TYR A 184 -5.05 -18.73 26.69
N LEU A 185 -4.00 -18.43 25.90
CA LEU A 185 -3.86 -18.95 24.54
C LEU A 185 -3.65 -20.47 24.52
N GLU A 186 -2.91 -21.02 25.50
CA GLU A 186 -2.76 -22.46 25.73
C GLU A 186 -4.12 -23.11 26.01
N GLU A 187 -4.92 -22.55 26.90
CA GLU A 187 -6.25 -23.08 27.22
C GLU A 187 -7.21 -23.01 26.02
N LEU A 188 -7.17 -21.93 25.23
CA LEU A 188 -7.93 -21.83 23.98
C LEU A 188 -7.53 -22.93 22.98
N HIS A 189 -6.23 -23.20 22.88
CA HIS A 189 -5.71 -24.24 22.01
C HIS A 189 -6.17 -25.62 22.47
N GLU A 190 -6.02 -25.94 23.76
CA GLU A 190 -6.48 -27.20 24.36
C GLU A 190 -7.99 -27.42 24.15
N LYS A 191 -8.78 -26.35 24.26
CA LYS A 191 -10.24 -26.36 24.02
C LYS A 191 -10.63 -26.22 22.55
N ARG A 192 -9.65 -26.25 21.64
CA ARG A 192 -9.83 -26.31 20.17
C ARG A 192 -10.47 -25.08 19.55
N TYR A 193 -10.22 -23.89 20.09
CA TYR A 193 -10.61 -22.60 19.50
C TYR A 193 -9.68 -22.17 18.35
N TYR A 194 -9.35 -23.11 17.46
CA TYR A 194 -8.32 -22.94 16.41
C TYR A 194 -8.60 -21.82 15.42
N VAL A 195 -9.86 -21.62 15.01
CA VAL A 195 -10.23 -20.57 14.05
C VAL A 195 -9.91 -19.19 14.63
N ASN A 196 -10.34 -18.93 15.86
CA ASN A 196 -10.09 -17.67 16.54
C ASN A 196 -8.59 -17.44 16.81
N LEU A 197 -7.87 -18.50 17.18
CA LEU A 197 -6.41 -18.44 17.34
C LEU A 197 -5.73 -18.09 16.00
N ALA A 198 -6.17 -18.66 14.88
CA ALA A 198 -5.62 -18.38 13.57
C ALA A 198 -5.85 -16.90 13.16
N ASP A 199 -7.00 -16.30 13.48
CA ASP A 199 -7.26 -14.87 13.26
C ASP A 199 -6.28 -13.95 13.99
N PHE A 200 -5.88 -14.33 15.20
CA PHE A 200 -4.85 -13.60 15.93
C PHE A 200 -3.45 -13.85 15.36
N PHE A 201 -3.08 -15.12 15.20
CA PHE A 201 -1.72 -15.50 14.80
C PHE A 201 -1.37 -15.06 13.38
N ARG A 202 -2.31 -15.02 12.44
CA ARG A 202 -2.02 -14.53 11.07
C ARG A 202 -1.50 -13.10 11.07
N LEU A 203 -2.07 -12.22 11.91
CA LEU A 203 -1.61 -10.84 12.04
C LEU A 203 -0.34 -10.73 12.89
N LEU A 204 -0.21 -11.54 13.94
CA LEU A 204 1.02 -11.58 14.74
C LEU A 204 2.23 -11.99 13.89
N ILE A 205 2.07 -12.98 13.01
CA ILE A 205 3.12 -13.42 12.08
C ILE A 205 3.47 -12.28 11.11
N LEU A 206 2.49 -11.65 10.47
CA LEU A 206 2.75 -10.52 9.55
C LEU A 206 3.42 -9.34 10.24
N ARG A 207 3.08 -9.07 11.50
CA ARG A 207 3.75 -8.03 12.30
C ARG A 207 5.25 -8.31 12.44
N GLU A 208 5.62 -9.55 12.71
CA GLU A 208 7.01 -9.95 13.00
C GLU A 208 7.85 -10.25 11.75
N TYR A 209 7.23 -10.77 10.71
CA TYR A 209 7.92 -11.31 9.54
C TYR A 209 7.54 -10.63 8.23
N GLY A 210 6.44 -9.86 8.20
CA GLY A 210 5.85 -9.41 6.94
C GLY A 210 5.43 -10.59 6.07
N GLY A 211 5.56 -10.42 4.76
CA GLY A 211 5.29 -11.46 3.78
C GLY A 211 3.81 -11.71 3.52
N ILE A 212 3.53 -12.91 3.03
CA ILE A 212 2.22 -13.33 2.53
C ILE A 212 1.66 -14.37 3.51
N TYR A 213 0.56 -14.07 4.17
CA TYR A 213 -0.23 -15.07 4.87
C TYR A 213 -1.24 -15.71 3.93
N LEU A 214 -1.42 -17.02 4.05
CA LEU A 214 -2.42 -17.82 3.34
C LEU A 214 -3.11 -18.76 4.34
N ASP A 215 -4.44 -18.82 4.29
CA ASP A 215 -5.17 -19.92 4.91
C ASP A 215 -4.68 -21.24 4.28
N VAL A 216 -4.66 -22.28 5.12
CA VAL A 216 -3.91 -23.51 4.83
C VAL A 216 -4.39 -24.22 3.55
N ASP A 217 -5.63 -23.97 3.13
CA ASP A 217 -6.30 -24.53 1.97
C ASP A 217 -6.44 -23.54 0.79
N THR A 218 -6.06 -22.26 0.94
CA THR A 218 -6.11 -21.28 -0.16
C THR A 218 -5.25 -21.75 -1.34
N ILE A 219 -5.86 -21.83 -2.52
CA ILE A 219 -5.23 -22.28 -3.77
C ILE A 219 -4.84 -21.09 -4.66
N PRO A 220 -3.75 -21.19 -5.46
CA PRO A 220 -3.39 -20.16 -6.41
C PRO A 220 -4.22 -20.29 -7.69
N TYR A 221 -4.25 -19.21 -8.46
CA TYR A 221 -4.73 -19.21 -9.83
C TYR A 221 -3.73 -18.49 -10.75
N LYS A 222 -4.07 -18.36 -12.03
CA LYS A 222 -3.15 -17.96 -13.10
C LYS A 222 -2.37 -16.66 -12.82
N SER A 223 -3.01 -15.66 -12.21
CA SER A 223 -2.40 -14.35 -11.92
C SER A 223 -1.50 -14.31 -10.68
N ALA A 224 -1.39 -15.41 -9.91
CA ALA A 224 -0.46 -15.50 -8.77
C ALA A 224 0.98 -15.15 -9.15
N THR A 225 1.43 -15.54 -10.35
CA THR A 225 2.79 -15.26 -10.83
C THR A 225 3.06 -13.78 -11.07
N ILE A 226 2.03 -12.98 -11.40
CA ILE A 226 2.16 -11.53 -11.57
C ILE A 226 2.56 -10.90 -10.23
N PHE A 227 1.78 -11.17 -9.19
CA PHE A 227 2.05 -10.65 -7.85
C PHE A 227 3.39 -11.17 -7.30
N LEU A 228 3.65 -12.48 -7.40
CA LEU A 228 4.88 -13.08 -6.90
C LEU A 228 6.15 -12.57 -7.61
N THR A 229 6.05 -12.13 -8.88
CA THR A 229 7.22 -11.58 -9.61
C THR A 229 7.64 -10.23 -9.06
N LYS A 230 6.70 -9.39 -8.62
CA LYS A 230 6.97 -8.09 -8.01
C LYS A 230 5.96 -7.84 -6.88
N PRO A 231 6.22 -8.38 -5.67
CA PRO A 231 5.28 -8.32 -4.56
C PRO A 231 5.25 -6.90 -3.96
N GLU A 232 4.27 -6.12 -4.39
CA GLU A 232 4.07 -4.74 -3.98
C GLU A 232 2.87 -4.61 -3.05
N VAL A 233 3.01 -3.82 -1.98
CA VAL A 233 1.91 -3.38 -1.13
C VAL A 233 1.64 -1.88 -1.36
N PRO A 234 0.40 -1.40 -1.25
CA PRO A 234 0.09 0.03 -1.37
C PRO A 234 0.83 0.81 -0.28
N ASP A 235 1.13 2.07 -0.56
CA ASP A 235 1.76 2.97 0.41
C ASP A 235 1.37 4.43 0.15
N TYR A 236 0.17 4.80 0.58
CA TYR A 236 -0.34 6.16 0.42
C TYR A 236 -1.28 6.56 1.55
N LEU A 237 -1.59 7.86 1.62
CA LEU A 237 -2.60 8.40 2.53
C LEU A 237 -3.95 8.53 1.82
N ASP A 238 -4.99 7.98 2.46
CA ASP A 238 -6.39 8.18 2.10
C ASP A 238 -7.05 9.13 3.11
N PHE A 239 -8.03 9.89 2.65
CA PHE A 239 -8.73 10.91 3.44
C PHE A 239 -10.23 10.66 3.39
N ARG A 240 -10.87 10.60 4.55
CA ARG A 240 -12.31 10.33 4.63
C ARG A 240 -12.99 11.23 5.63
N ILE A 241 -14.20 11.68 5.29
CA ILE A 241 -15.05 12.43 6.19
C ILE A 241 -15.80 11.42 7.05
N GLU A 242 -15.63 11.51 8.37
CA GLU A 242 -16.39 10.71 9.31
C GLU A 242 -17.85 11.18 9.35
N PRO A 243 -18.84 10.34 8.98
CA PRO A 243 -20.22 10.80 8.84
C PRO A 243 -20.84 11.40 10.10
N ALA A 244 -20.37 10.96 11.28
CA ALA A 244 -20.93 11.37 12.57
C ALA A 244 -20.40 12.73 13.05
N SER A 245 -19.12 13.03 12.81
CA SER A 245 -18.44 14.23 13.31
C SER A 245 -18.21 15.28 12.22
N GLY A 246 -18.23 14.88 10.95
CA GLY A 246 -17.79 15.72 9.84
C GLY A 246 -16.27 15.91 9.79
N GLU A 247 -15.51 15.29 10.69
CA GLU A 247 -14.06 15.41 10.76
C GLU A 247 -13.38 14.58 9.67
N ILE A 248 -12.26 15.10 9.16
CA ILE A 248 -11.43 14.40 8.18
C ILE A 248 -10.50 13.45 8.92
N ARG A 249 -10.71 12.16 8.71
CA ARG A 249 -9.79 11.11 9.14
C ARG A 249 -8.82 10.75 8.04
N GLN A 250 -7.58 10.50 8.46
CA GLN A 250 -6.49 10.09 7.58
C GLN A 250 -6.18 8.62 7.83
N TYR A 251 -6.04 7.85 6.75
CA TYR A 251 -5.72 6.43 6.82
C TYR A 251 -4.48 6.14 5.96
N ALA A 252 -3.52 5.40 6.52
CA ALA A 252 -2.39 4.88 5.74
C ALA A 252 -2.76 3.54 5.13
N VAL A 253 -3.04 3.54 3.83
CA VAL A 253 -3.28 2.33 3.06
C VAL A 253 -1.93 1.70 2.77
N SER A 254 -1.61 0.63 3.50
CA SER A 254 -0.22 0.15 3.66
C SER A 254 -0.04 -1.37 3.59
N TRP A 255 -1.11 -2.11 3.30
CA TRP A 255 -1.12 -3.57 3.21
C TRP A 255 -2.29 -4.05 2.33
N LEU A 256 -2.28 -5.33 1.95
CA LEU A 256 -3.30 -5.93 1.11
C LEU A 256 -4.05 -7.05 1.82
N ASN A 257 -5.30 -7.19 1.43
CA ASN A 257 -6.10 -8.38 1.66
C ASN A 257 -6.54 -8.96 0.29
N LEU A 258 -6.79 -10.26 0.17
CA LEU A 258 -7.24 -10.82 -1.12
C LEU A 258 -8.65 -10.33 -1.50
N PHE A 259 -9.59 -10.46 -0.57
CA PHE A 259 -10.98 -10.01 -0.73
C PHE A 259 -11.23 -8.71 0.04
N LYS A 260 -12.47 -8.20 0.00
CA LYS A 260 -12.84 -7.04 0.82
C LYS A 260 -13.21 -7.45 2.25
N ASP A 261 -13.70 -8.66 2.41
CA ASP A 261 -14.52 -9.12 3.52
C ASP A 261 -14.10 -10.50 4.06
N GLU A 262 -12.98 -11.05 3.59
CA GLU A 262 -12.38 -12.31 4.05
C GLU A 262 -10.89 -12.11 4.27
N ASN A 263 -10.35 -12.56 5.41
CA ASN A 263 -8.95 -12.38 5.82
C ASN A 263 -8.05 -13.60 5.54
N GLY A 264 -8.45 -14.47 4.60
CA GLY A 264 -7.78 -15.74 4.27
C GLY A 264 -6.48 -15.60 3.46
N MET A 265 -6.21 -14.42 2.91
CA MET A 265 -4.90 -14.10 2.34
C MET A 265 -4.56 -12.64 2.57
N LEU A 266 -3.47 -12.39 3.29
CA LEU A 266 -3.04 -11.07 3.72
C LEU A 266 -1.60 -10.84 3.28
N VAL A 267 -1.25 -9.62 2.94
CA VAL A 267 0.11 -9.24 2.53
C VAL A 267 0.49 -7.95 3.22
N ALA A 268 1.57 -7.96 4.00
CA ALA A 268 2.05 -6.76 4.69
C ALA A 268 3.58 -6.77 4.79
N LYS A 269 4.18 -5.58 4.87
CA LYS A 269 5.56 -5.47 5.32
C LYS A 269 5.69 -5.72 6.81
N LYS A 270 6.84 -6.23 7.20
CA LYS A 270 7.26 -6.43 8.59
C LYS A 270 7.17 -5.11 9.33
N GLY A 271 6.64 -5.16 10.54
CA GLY A 271 6.46 -3.97 11.37
C GLY A 271 5.36 -3.01 10.92
N ASN A 272 4.54 -3.33 9.91
CA ASN A 272 3.45 -2.46 9.44
C ASN A 272 2.63 -1.88 10.62
N ALA A 273 2.46 -0.56 10.65
CA ALA A 273 1.89 0.16 11.78
C ALA A 273 0.43 -0.23 12.06
N SER A 274 -0.38 -0.42 11.01
CA SER A 274 -1.78 -0.80 11.11
C SER A 274 -1.93 -2.23 11.61
N VAL A 275 -1.12 -3.17 11.11
CA VAL A 275 -1.07 -4.54 11.62
C VAL A 275 -0.63 -4.57 13.09
N ARG A 276 0.40 -3.79 13.46
CA ARG A 276 0.86 -3.66 14.85
C ARG A 276 -0.22 -3.13 15.78
N LYS A 277 -1.01 -2.14 15.32
CA LYS A 277 -2.16 -1.60 16.06
C LYS A 277 -3.22 -2.68 16.28
N MET A 278 -3.62 -3.41 15.23
CA MET A 278 -4.59 -4.50 15.36
C MET A 278 -4.15 -5.57 16.34
N VAL A 279 -2.89 -6.04 16.26
CA VAL A 279 -2.36 -7.06 17.18
C VAL A 279 -2.39 -6.58 18.63
N ARG A 280 -2.08 -5.29 18.88
CA ARG A 280 -2.19 -4.70 20.23
C ARG A 280 -3.64 -4.66 20.72
N GLU A 281 -4.59 -4.27 19.88
CA GLU A 281 -6.02 -4.23 20.22
C GLU A 281 -6.56 -5.64 20.52
N MET A 282 -6.25 -6.63 19.69
CA MET A 282 -6.62 -8.03 19.94
C MET A 282 -6.05 -8.56 21.26
N THR A 283 -4.78 -8.25 21.54
CA THR A 283 -4.13 -8.64 22.80
C THR A 283 -4.83 -8.00 24.01
N ALA A 284 -5.18 -6.72 23.92
CA ALA A 284 -5.94 -6.03 24.97
C ALA A 284 -7.34 -6.65 25.17
N ASN A 285 -8.02 -7.06 24.08
CA ASN A 285 -9.33 -7.71 24.16
C ASN A 285 -9.28 -9.05 24.91
N PHE A 286 -8.17 -9.79 24.84
CA PHE A 286 -8.00 -11.02 25.62
C PHE A 286 -8.08 -10.78 27.12
N SER A 287 -7.62 -9.64 27.63
CA SER A 287 -7.77 -9.28 29.04
C SER A 287 -9.25 -9.13 29.43
N ILE A 288 -10.08 -8.60 28.53
CA ILE A 288 -11.51 -8.34 28.78
C ILE A 288 -12.33 -9.63 28.77
N ILE A 289 -11.98 -10.56 27.87
CA ILE A 289 -12.74 -11.80 27.66
C ILE A 289 -12.15 -12.97 28.47
N SER A 290 -11.01 -12.73 29.14
CA SER A 290 -10.39 -13.71 30.03
C SER A 290 -11.36 -14.17 31.13
N GLY A 291 -11.43 -15.47 31.34
CA GLY A 291 -12.41 -16.10 32.21
C GLY A 291 -12.45 -17.62 32.01
N ASN A 292 -13.42 -18.30 32.59
CA ASN A 292 -13.58 -19.75 32.43
C ASN A 292 -13.97 -20.09 30.99
N ILE A 293 -12.99 -20.56 30.19
CA ILE A 293 -13.20 -20.89 28.78
C ILE A 293 -14.11 -22.12 28.70
N PRO A 294 -15.27 -22.07 28.05
CA PRO A 294 -16.13 -23.24 27.94
C PRO A 294 -15.52 -24.30 27.02
N ASP A 295 -15.77 -25.58 27.30
CA ASP A 295 -15.45 -26.65 26.33
C ASP A 295 -16.23 -26.42 25.04
N LYS A 296 -15.59 -26.64 23.89
CA LYS A 296 -16.20 -26.37 22.57
C LYS A 296 -17.48 -27.16 22.29
N ALA A 297 -17.64 -28.32 22.96
CA ALA A 297 -18.86 -29.13 22.88
C ALA A 297 -20.03 -28.62 23.76
N SER A 298 -19.80 -27.64 24.63
CA SER A 298 -20.81 -27.11 25.53
C SER A 298 -21.73 -26.10 24.84
N VAL A 299 -22.95 -25.92 25.37
CA VAL A 299 -23.93 -24.94 24.85
C VAL A 299 -23.41 -23.50 24.94
N ARG A 300 -22.57 -23.20 25.94
CA ARG A 300 -21.98 -21.86 26.16
C ARG A 300 -20.84 -21.54 25.19
N SER A 301 -20.34 -22.53 24.44
CA SER A 301 -19.21 -22.33 23.53
C SER A 301 -19.55 -21.39 22.38
N LYS A 302 -20.82 -21.33 21.96
CA LYS A 302 -21.27 -20.47 20.85
C LYS A 302 -21.14 -18.99 21.20
N ASP A 303 -21.69 -18.57 22.34
CA ASP A 303 -21.64 -17.18 22.79
C ASP A 303 -20.19 -16.75 23.03
N TYR A 304 -19.39 -17.63 23.64
CA TYR A 304 -17.97 -17.38 23.87
C TYR A 304 -17.17 -17.29 22.57
N ALA A 305 -17.43 -18.17 21.59
CA ALA A 305 -16.78 -18.13 20.28
C ALA A 305 -17.12 -16.83 19.53
N SER A 306 -18.36 -16.33 19.67
CA SER A 306 -18.79 -15.05 19.10
C SER A 306 -18.04 -13.89 19.75
N ALA A 307 -17.96 -13.84 21.08
CA ALA A 307 -17.21 -12.80 21.78
C ALA A 307 -15.71 -12.82 21.40
N LEU A 308 -15.12 -14.01 21.31
CA LEU A 308 -13.73 -14.18 20.89
C LEU A 308 -13.52 -13.80 19.42
N HIS A 309 -14.52 -14.02 18.56
CA HIS A 309 -14.49 -13.59 17.17
C HIS A 309 -14.50 -12.06 17.05
N ASP A 310 -15.37 -11.37 17.80
CA ASP A 310 -15.38 -9.90 17.85
C ASP A 310 -14.03 -9.34 18.37
N ALA A 311 -13.42 -10.06 19.31
CA ALA A 311 -12.12 -9.73 19.89
C ALA A 311 -10.95 -9.83 18.90
N THR A 312 -11.05 -10.75 17.94
CA THR A 312 -10.05 -11.00 16.91
C THR A 312 -10.54 -10.49 15.57
N TYR A 313 -11.25 -11.30 14.78
CA TYR A 313 -11.74 -10.93 13.46
C TYR A 313 -12.48 -9.58 13.43
N GLY A 314 -13.27 -9.25 14.45
CA GLY A 314 -13.96 -7.96 14.54
C GLY A 314 -13.01 -6.75 14.59
N VAL A 315 -11.81 -6.89 15.15
CA VAL A 315 -10.75 -5.85 15.10
C VAL A 315 -10.24 -5.67 13.66
N TRP A 316 -10.00 -6.78 12.96
CA TRP A 316 -9.60 -6.75 11.55
C TRP A 316 -10.68 -6.14 10.65
N GLN A 317 -11.95 -6.48 10.89
CA GLN A 317 -13.09 -6.01 10.10
C GLN A 317 -13.23 -4.48 10.13
N LYS A 318 -12.83 -3.82 11.24
CA LYS A 318 -12.84 -2.34 11.35
C LYS A 318 -11.86 -1.66 10.39
N GLU A 319 -10.88 -2.38 9.86
CA GLU A 319 -9.90 -1.85 8.90
C GLU A 319 -10.40 -1.95 7.44
N ILE A 320 -11.55 -2.58 7.18
CA ILE A 320 -12.15 -2.65 5.83
C ILE A 320 -12.40 -1.23 5.32
N GLY A 321 -11.78 -0.93 4.17
CA GLY A 321 -11.82 0.39 3.57
C GLY A 321 -11.00 1.44 4.32
N HIS A 322 -10.12 1.08 5.24
CA HIS A 322 -9.28 2.06 5.95
C HIS A 322 -7.81 1.84 5.66
N ALA A 323 -7.19 0.83 6.29
CA ALA A 323 -5.74 0.65 6.24
C ALA A 323 -5.24 -0.29 5.14
N PHE A 324 -6.14 -1.00 4.45
CA PHE A 324 -5.77 -1.94 3.38
C PHE A 324 -6.58 -1.72 2.10
N LEU A 325 -6.03 -2.22 1.00
CA LEU A 325 -6.71 -2.35 -0.28
C LEU A 325 -6.95 -3.84 -0.57
N SER A 326 -8.12 -4.20 -1.12
CA SER A 326 -8.28 -5.57 -1.61
C SER A 326 -7.43 -5.78 -2.85
N TYR A 327 -6.85 -6.96 -3.04
CA TYR A 327 -6.03 -7.26 -4.21
C TYR A 327 -6.87 -7.15 -5.48
N GLY A 328 -8.14 -7.56 -5.45
CA GLY A 328 -9.06 -7.34 -6.56
C GLY A 328 -9.17 -5.86 -6.95
N GLU A 329 -9.36 -4.96 -5.98
CA GLU A 329 -9.40 -3.52 -6.26
C GLU A 329 -8.05 -2.99 -6.77
N MET A 330 -6.93 -3.45 -6.19
CA MET A 330 -5.58 -3.11 -6.63
C MET A 330 -5.35 -3.53 -8.08
N GLU A 331 -5.71 -4.76 -8.42
CA GLU A 331 -5.53 -5.33 -9.75
C GLU A 331 -6.39 -4.54 -10.76
N THR A 332 -7.69 -4.46 -10.51
CA THR A 332 -8.65 -3.86 -11.44
C THR A 332 -8.39 -2.37 -11.68
N HIS A 333 -8.11 -1.59 -10.64
CA HIS A 333 -8.05 -0.14 -10.75
C HIS A 333 -6.63 0.43 -10.88
N HIS A 334 -5.60 -0.35 -10.57
CA HIS A 334 -4.24 0.19 -10.47
C HIS A 334 -3.16 -0.70 -11.11
N SER A 335 -3.40 -1.99 -11.36
CA SER A 335 -2.37 -2.87 -11.95
C SER A 335 -2.24 -2.68 -13.46
N VAL A 336 -0.99 -2.70 -13.94
CA VAL A 336 -0.64 -2.61 -15.36
C VAL A 336 -0.84 -3.93 -16.09
N LEU A 337 -0.72 -5.08 -15.39
CA LEU A 337 -0.91 -6.41 -15.97
C LEU A 337 -2.30 -7.00 -15.71
N TYR A 338 -3.26 -6.16 -15.30
CA TYR A 338 -4.64 -6.57 -15.17
C TYR A 338 -5.20 -7.01 -16.54
N ASP A 339 -5.80 -8.18 -16.54
CA ASP A 339 -6.46 -8.75 -17.71
C ASP A 339 -7.95 -8.74 -17.46
N GLU A 340 -8.65 -7.90 -18.21
CA GLU A 340 -10.10 -7.72 -18.13
C GLU A 340 -10.88 -8.92 -18.70
N ARG A 341 -10.19 -9.95 -19.18
CA ARG A 341 -10.83 -11.15 -19.73
C ARG A 341 -11.57 -11.92 -18.64
N GLN A 342 -12.89 -12.03 -18.82
CA GLN A 342 -13.73 -12.92 -18.04
C GLN A 342 -13.45 -14.39 -18.38
N GLU A 343 -13.49 -15.23 -17.36
CA GLU A 343 -13.43 -16.68 -17.48
C GLU A 343 -14.62 -17.33 -16.76
N THR A 344 -15.12 -18.41 -17.34
CA THR A 344 -16.07 -19.31 -16.69
C THR A 344 -15.35 -20.06 -15.55
N THR A 345 -15.67 -19.71 -14.31
CA THR A 345 -15.09 -20.33 -13.11
C THR A 345 -16.12 -21.18 -12.38
N ILE A 346 -15.67 -22.30 -11.80
CA ILE A 346 -16.51 -23.17 -10.96
C ILE A 346 -16.84 -22.43 -9.67
N CYS A 347 -18.12 -22.36 -9.30
CA CYS A 347 -18.57 -21.60 -8.12
C CYS A 347 -19.39 -22.40 -7.09
N GLY A 348 -19.89 -23.58 -7.45
CA GLY A 348 -20.64 -24.41 -6.51
C GLY A 348 -21.32 -25.61 -7.14
N LEU A 349 -22.34 -26.10 -6.45
CA LEU A 349 -23.28 -27.12 -6.91
C LEU A 349 -24.70 -26.57 -6.77
N LEU A 350 -25.58 -26.88 -7.72
CA LEU A 350 -26.95 -26.39 -7.74
C LEU A 350 -27.69 -26.78 -6.45
N GLY A 351 -28.30 -25.80 -5.79
CA GLY A 351 -29.01 -25.99 -4.52
C GLY A 351 -28.11 -26.08 -3.28
N MET A 352 -26.79 -26.18 -3.44
CA MET A 352 -25.83 -26.26 -2.33
C MET A 352 -25.30 -24.88 -1.96
N ARG A 353 -26.19 -24.04 -1.42
CA ARG A 353 -25.87 -22.68 -0.95
C ARG A 353 -26.53 -22.40 0.39
N LEU A 354 -26.13 -21.31 1.03
CA LEU A 354 -26.76 -20.85 2.26
C LEU A 354 -28.23 -20.46 1.98
N VAL A 355 -29.09 -20.77 2.95
CA VAL A 355 -30.53 -20.43 2.93
C VAL A 355 -30.88 -19.27 3.86
N LEU A 356 -29.85 -18.62 4.41
CA LEU A 356 -29.92 -17.41 5.20
C LEU A 356 -28.85 -16.46 4.66
N ASP A 357 -29.19 -15.18 4.53
CA ASP A 357 -28.23 -14.14 4.18
C ASP A 357 -27.19 -14.01 5.30
N ALA A 358 -25.92 -14.02 4.88
CA ALA A 358 -24.73 -13.99 5.71
C ALA A 358 -24.67 -12.83 6.72
N ILE A 359 -25.20 -11.68 6.34
CA ILE A 359 -24.99 -10.41 7.04
C ILE A 359 -26.25 -10.01 7.79
N THR A 360 -27.41 -10.17 7.16
CA THR A 360 -28.72 -9.73 7.66
C THR A 360 -29.50 -10.85 8.34
N CYS A 361 -29.05 -12.10 8.24
CA CYS A 361 -29.77 -13.31 8.67
C CYS A 361 -31.16 -13.47 8.01
N ALA A 362 -31.42 -12.77 6.91
CA ALA A 362 -32.70 -12.85 6.20
C ALA A 362 -32.86 -14.22 5.52
N PRO A 363 -34.05 -14.85 5.57
CA PRO A 363 -34.27 -16.10 4.86
C PRO A 363 -34.11 -15.97 3.33
N MET A 364 -33.33 -16.88 2.75
CA MET A 364 -33.08 -17.00 1.31
C MET A 364 -33.45 -18.42 0.82
N PRO A 365 -34.74 -18.76 0.74
CA PRO A 365 -35.18 -20.12 0.41
C PRO A 365 -34.66 -20.57 -0.96
N LEU A 366 -34.49 -21.89 -1.11
CA LEU A 366 -34.21 -22.50 -2.41
C LEU A 366 -35.45 -22.40 -3.30
N ASN A 367 -35.27 -22.08 -4.57
CA ASN A 367 -36.32 -22.22 -5.58
C ASN A 367 -36.54 -23.70 -5.94
N ALA A 368 -37.56 -24.01 -6.76
CA ALA A 368 -37.90 -25.39 -7.07
C ALA A 368 -36.78 -26.18 -7.78
N GLU A 369 -36.00 -25.53 -8.63
CA GLU A 369 -34.87 -26.14 -9.34
C GLU A 369 -33.70 -26.39 -8.40
N GLU A 370 -33.37 -25.40 -7.57
CA GLU A 370 -32.35 -25.51 -6.52
C GLU A 370 -32.69 -26.60 -5.51
N GLN A 371 -33.95 -26.69 -5.07
CA GLN A 371 -34.41 -27.71 -4.14
C GLN A 371 -34.26 -29.11 -4.76
N ALA A 372 -34.63 -29.28 -6.03
CA ALA A 372 -34.44 -30.54 -6.74
C ALA A 372 -32.95 -30.92 -6.88
N GLY A 373 -32.08 -29.94 -7.15
CA GLY A 373 -30.63 -30.12 -7.18
C GLY A 373 -30.06 -30.56 -5.83
N TYR A 374 -30.47 -29.88 -4.74
CA TYR A 374 -30.09 -30.22 -3.37
C TYR A 374 -30.52 -31.66 -3.03
N ASP A 375 -31.80 -31.99 -3.22
CA ASP A 375 -32.36 -33.29 -2.85
C ASP A 375 -31.71 -34.44 -3.64
N SER A 376 -31.52 -34.26 -4.95
CA SER A 376 -30.88 -35.25 -5.83
C SER A 376 -29.43 -35.53 -5.41
N CYS A 377 -28.64 -34.49 -5.21
CA CYS A 377 -27.23 -34.64 -4.83
C CYS A 377 -27.09 -35.21 -3.41
N MET A 378 -27.91 -34.76 -2.46
CA MET A 378 -27.96 -35.35 -1.10
C MET A 378 -28.31 -36.83 -1.14
N HIS A 379 -29.29 -37.22 -1.96
CA HIS A 379 -29.67 -38.62 -2.12
C HIS A 379 -28.53 -39.45 -2.72
N ALA A 380 -27.88 -38.97 -3.77
CA ALA A 380 -26.78 -39.65 -4.44
C ALA A 380 -25.54 -39.83 -3.53
N LEU A 381 -25.23 -38.83 -2.71
CA LEU A 381 -24.15 -38.89 -1.72
C LEU A 381 -24.48 -39.83 -0.56
N GLN A 382 -25.73 -39.83 -0.09
CA GLN A 382 -26.19 -40.76 0.96
C GLN A 382 -26.14 -42.22 0.50
N GLN A 383 -26.51 -42.51 -0.75
CA GLN A 383 -26.41 -43.87 -1.31
C GLN A 383 -24.96 -44.40 -1.37
N ARG A 384 -23.97 -43.49 -1.37
CA ARG A 384 -22.54 -43.81 -1.40
C ARG A 384 -21.87 -43.68 -0.04
N ASP A 385 -22.64 -43.51 1.03
CA ASP A 385 -22.13 -43.24 2.38
C ASP A 385 -21.10 -42.09 2.43
N TRP A 386 -21.24 -41.09 1.54
CA TRP A 386 -20.34 -39.94 1.40
C TRP A 386 -18.90 -40.28 0.97
N ILE A 387 -18.66 -41.46 0.41
CA ILE A 387 -17.36 -41.91 -0.07
C ILE A 387 -17.34 -41.85 -1.60
N LEU A 388 -16.33 -41.19 -2.16
CA LEU A 388 -16.07 -41.11 -3.59
C LEU A 388 -14.68 -41.71 -3.87
N ASP A 389 -14.59 -42.67 -4.79
CA ASP A 389 -13.32 -43.30 -5.16
C ASP A 389 -12.41 -42.32 -5.91
N ASP A 390 -13.02 -41.50 -6.79
CA ASP A 390 -12.41 -40.31 -7.39
C ASP A 390 -13.26 -39.09 -7.05
N ILE A 391 -12.64 -38.07 -6.46
CA ILE A 391 -13.33 -36.82 -6.10
C ILE A 391 -13.91 -36.09 -7.31
N LEU A 392 -13.39 -36.34 -8.52
CA LEU A 392 -13.90 -35.79 -9.76
C LEU A 392 -15.30 -36.32 -10.11
N GLU A 393 -15.74 -37.44 -9.54
CA GLU A 393 -17.10 -37.97 -9.70
C GLU A 393 -18.17 -37.04 -9.14
N LEU A 394 -17.80 -36.08 -8.28
CA LEU A 394 -18.75 -35.11 -7.69
C LEU A 394 -19.54 -34.36 -8.76
N GLU A 395 -18.94 -34.07 -9.93
CA GLU A 395 -19.62 -33.38 -11.04
C GLU A 395 -20.73 -34.20 -11.71
N GLN A 396 -20.73 -35.53 -11.48
CA GLN A 396 -21.76 -36.44 -11.97
C GLN A 396 -22.88 -36.62 -10.95
N LEU A 397 -22.61 -36.36 -9.66
CA LEU A 397 -23.57 -36.51 -8.56
C LEU A 397 -24.31 -35.21 -8.25
N GLY A 398 -23.71 -34.07 -8.54
CA GLY A 398 -24.30 -32.75 -8.38
C GLY A 398 -24.06 -31.89 -9.62
N GLN A 399 -25.04 -31.06 -9.97
CA GLN A 399 -24.91 -30.14 -11.09
C GLN A 399 -23.97 -29.00 -10.71
N VAL A 400 -22.75 -28.99 -11.28
CA VAL A 400 -21.76 -27.94 -11.07
C VAL A 400 -22.26 -26.60 -11.62
N THR A 401 -22.19 -25.57 -10.79
CA THR A 401 -22.54 -24.20 -11.17
C THR A 401 -21.27 -23.40 -11.49
N HIS A 402 -21.45 -22.41 -12.38
CA HIS A 402 -20.37 -21.58 -12.89
C HIS A 402 -20.74 -20.10 -12.79
N ILE A 403 -19.72 -19.26 -12.76
CA ILE A 403 -19.85 -17.80 -12.84
C ILE A 403 -18.81 -17.24 -13.81
N GLU A 404 -19.20 -16.22 -14.56
CA GLU A 404 -18.28 -15.41 -15.35
C GLU A 404 -17.66 -14.35 -14.45
N GLU A 405 -16.35 -14.43 -14.23
CA GLU A 405 -15.62 -13.40 -13.50
C GLU A 405 -14.22 -13.20 -14.07
N VAL A 406 -13.61 -12.06 -13.75
CA VAL A 406 -12.17 -11.88 -13.97
C VAL A 406 -11.43 -12.65 -12.87
N PRO A 407 -10.57 -13.61 -13.22
CA PRO A 407 -9.97 -14.45 -12.20
C PRO A 407 -8.98 -13.71 -11.31
N ARG A 408 -9.07 -13.98 -10.01
CA ARG A 408 -8.17 -13.44 -8.98
C ARG A 408 -6.90 -14.28 -8.88
N MET A 409 -5.90 -13.80 -8.15
CA MET A 409 -4.64 -14.54 -7.96
C MET A 409 -4.79 -15.81 -7.10
N ALA A 410 -5.83 -15.89 -6.28
CA ALA A 410 -6.04 -16.99 -5.35
C ALA A 410 -7.53 -17.15 -5.01
N TYR A 411 -7.89 -18.33 -4.53
CA TYR A 411 -9.25 -18.68 -4.15
C TYR A 411 -9.28 -19.53 -2.88
N ALA A 412 -10.28 -19.29 -2.04
CA ALA A 412 -10.70 -20.26 -1.04
C ALA A 412 -11.46 -21.40 -1.76
N PRO A 413 -11.06 -22.67 -1.58
CA PRO A 413 -11.74 -23.78 -2.25
C PRO A 413 -13.03 -24.13 -1.50
N GLN A 414 -14.06 -23.29 -1.58
CA GLN A 414 -15.35 -23.51 -0.89
C GLN A 414 -16.53 -23.17 -1.81
N LEU A 415 -17.71 -23.68 -1.47
CA LEU A 415 -18.97 -23.26 -2.08
C LEU A 415 -19.10 -21.73 -1.94
N ARG A 416 -19.55 -21.01 -2.97
CA ARG A 416 -19.80 -19.57 -2.82
C ARG A 416 -21.05 -19.35 -1.97
N ALA A 417 -20.95 -18.46 -0.99
CA ALA A 417 -22.00 -18.24 0.01
C ALA A 417 -23.31 -17.72 -0.61
N GLN A 418 -23.23 -16.82 -1.61
CA GLN A 418 -24.31 -15.98 -2.16
C GLN A 418 -25.14 -15.24 -1.08
N PRO A 419 -25.26 -13.89 -1.13
CA PRO A 419 -24.92 -12.98 -2.22
C PRO A 419 -23.43 -12.57 -2.29
N GLU A 420 -23.04 -11.88 -3.36
CA GLU A 420 -21.66 -11.41 -3.64
C GLU A 420 -21.01 -10.60 -2.50
N SER A 421 -21.79 -10.07 -1.57
CA SER A 421 -21.29 -9.29 -0.42
C SER A 421 -20.62 -10.13 0.66
N CYS A 422 -20.68 -11.46 0.58
CA CYS A 422 -19.94 -12.35 1.48
C CYS A 422 -19.28 -13.50 0.71
N HIS A 423 -17.95 -13.57 0.70
CA HIS A 423 -17.21 -14.65 0.04
C HIS A 423 -16.98 -15.90 0.91
N TYR A 424 -17.22 -15.79 2.22
CA TYR A 424 -16.76 -16.78 3.20
C TYR A 424 -17.88 -17.74 3.67
N TYR A 425 -18.03 -18.87 2.98
CA TYR A 425 -19.10 -19.85 3.23
C TYR A 425 -19.02 -20.54 4.60
N SER A 426 -17.82 -20.98 5.00
CA SER A 426 -17.64 -21.86 6.18
C SER A 426 -17.97 -21.19 7.52
N PHE A 427 -18.04 -19.86 7.55
CA PHE A 427 -18.38 -19.08 8.74
C PHE A 427 -19.88 -19.03 9.06
N LEU A 428 -20.73 -19.35 8.07
CA LEU A 428 -22.15 -19.03 8.11
C LEU A 428 -23.05 -20.27 8.02
N SER A 429 -22.49 -21.42 7.66
CA SER A 429 -23.25 -22.65 7.58
C SER A 429 -23.67 -23.14 8.97
N HIS A 430 -24.95 -23.46 9.09
CA HIS A 430 -25.52 -24.18 10.22
C HIS A 430 -26.08 -25.56 9.80
N ASP A 431 -25.82 -25.96 8.55
CA ASP A 431 -26.24 -27.23 7.99
C ASP A 431 -25.05 -28.19 7.93
N ARG A 432 -25.02 -29.14 8.87
CA ARG A 432 -23.98 -30.17 8.95
C ARG A 432 -23.87 -31.04 7.70
N LYS A 433 -24.96 -31.17 6.91
CA LYS A 433 -24.91 -31.90 5.64
C LYS A 433 -24.24 -31.04 4.57
N LEU A 434 -24.58 -29.75 4.51
CA LEU A 434 -23.96 -28.82 3.58
C LEU A 434 -22.46 -28.65 3.87
N ASP A 435 -22.03 -28.67 5.14
CA ASP A 435 -20.61 -28.67 5.53
C ASP A 435 -19.83 -29.87 4.96
N LYS A 436 -20.46 -31.06 4.95
CA LYS A 436 -19.87 -32.24 4.32
C LYS A 436 -19.78 -32.08 2.81
N VAL A 437 -20.80 -31.52 2.17
CA VAL A 437 -20.77 -31.22 0.72
C VAL A 437 -19.67 -30.21 0.42
N ASN A 438 -19.52 -29.17 1.23
CA ASN A 438 -18.44 -28.19 1.08
C ASN A 438 -17.07 -28.86 1.14
N THR A 439 -16.85 -29.77 2.09
CA THR A 439 -15.59 -30.53 2.19
C THR A 439 -15.28 -31.32 0.91
N LEU A 440 -16.28 -32.01 0.34
CA LEU A 440 -16.13 -32.73 -0.94
C LEU A 440 -15.87 -31.76 -2.10
N PHE A 441 -16.61 -30.65 -2.13
CA PHE A 441 -16.46 -29.62 -3.16
C PHE A 441 -15.08 -28.95 -3.11
N SER A 442 -14.54 -28.69 -1.92
CA SER A 442 -13.18 -28.19 -1.71
C SER A 442 -12.14 -29.11 -2.36
N ALA A 443 -12.24 -30.41 -2.08
CA ALA A 443 -11.34 -31.41 -2.64
C ALA A 443 -11.51 -31.55 -4.16
N TYR A 444 -12.74 -31.45 -4.67
CA TYR A 444 -13.05 -31.44 -6.10
C TYR A 444 -12.39 -30.25 -6.82
N LEU A 445 -12.56 -29.02 -6.30
CA LEU A 445 -11.98 -27.81 -6.89
C LEU A 445 -10.44 -27.88 -6.87
N MET A 446 -9.87 -28.33 -5.75
CA MET A 446 -8.43 -28.57 -5.60
C MET A 446 -7.91 -29.54 -6.66
N ALA A 447 -8.60 -30.66 -6.90
CA ALA A 447 -8.22 -31.65 -7.89
C ALA A 447 -8.30 -31.11 -9.33
N LYS A 448 -9.38 -30.36 -9.66
CA LYS A 448 -9.53 -29.69 -10.96
C LYS A 448 -8.41 -28.69 -11.20
N ASN A 449 -8.13 -27.80 -10.24
CA ASN A 449 -7.07 -26.79 -10.38
C ASN A 449 -5.70 -27.44 -10.54
N GLY A 450 -5.38 -28.43 -9.69
CA GLY A 450 -4.12 -29.18 -9.78
C GLY A 450 -3.96 -29.92 -11.12
N ALA A 451 -5.04 -30.46 -11.68
CA ALA A 451 -5.00 -31.11 -12.99
C ALA A 451 -4.68 -30.12 -14.12
N VAL A 452 -5.19 -28.89 -14.06
CA VAL A 452 -4.89 -27.85 -15.05
C VAL A 452 -3.44 -27.36 -14.89
N ILE A 453 -2.97 -27.10 -13.66
CA ILE A 453 -1.57 -26.70 -13.40
C ILE A 453 -0.59 -27.72 -13.99
N ARG A 454 -0.83 -29.03 -13.77
CA ARG A 454 0.04 -30.11 -14.27
C ARG A 454 0.08 -30.23 -15.80
N ARG A 455 -0.91 -29.71 -16.53
CA ARG A 455 -0.90 -29.74 -18.01
C ARG A 455 0.12 -28.76 -18.62
N GLY A 456 0.64 -27.81 -17.85
CA GLY A 456 1.51 -26.73 -18.35
C GLY A 456 0.70 -25.53 -18.86
N ASP A 457 1.39 -24.42 -19.14
CA ASP A 457 0.82 -23.16 -19.68
C ASP A 457 -0.33 -22.56 -18.87
N PHE A 458 -0.38 -22.84 -17.56
CA PHE A 458 -1.40 -22.30 -16.66
C PHE A 458 -1.09 -20.88 -16.22
N TRP A 459 0.17 -20.61 -15.87
CA TRP A 459 0.59 -19.35 -15.26
C TRP A 459 0.59 -18.20 -16.25
N ARG A 460 0.27 -16.99 -15.76
CA ARG A 460 0.42 -15.79 -16.58
C ARG A 460 1.89 -15.45 -16.75
N ALA A 461 2.27 -15.17 -17.99
CA ALA A 461 3.59 -14.68 -18.32
C ALA A 461 3.82 -13.30 -17.70
N THR A 462 5.00 -13.11 -17.11
CA THR A 462 5.45 -11.83 -16.54
C THR A 462 6.59 -11.20 -17.35
N ARG A 463 6.98 -11.85 -18.45
CA ARG A 463 7.96 -11.36 -19.43
C ARG A 463 7.58 -11.78 -20.83
N GLY A 464 7.92 -10.95 -21.81
CA GLY A 464 7.88 -11.29 -23.21
C GLY A 464 8.94 -12.31 -23.61
N GLN A 465 8.67 -13.13 -24.61
CA GLN A 465 9.69 -13.94 -25.27
C GLN A 465 10.47 -13.08 -26.26
N SER A 466 11.47 -12.35 -25.78
CA SER A 466 12.43 -11.70 -26.68
C SER A 466 13.37 -12.75 -27.26
N ARG A 467 13.30 -12.99 -28.58
CA ARG A 467 14.44 -13.60 -29.30
C ARG A 467 15.53 -12.54 -29.33
N LEU A 468 16.62 -12.77 -28.61
CA LEU A 468 17.84 -11.98 -28.71
C LEU A 468 18.31 -11.93 -30.17
N GLY A 469 18.36 -10.72 -30.74
CA GLY A 469 19.01 -10.41 -32.02
C GLY A 469 18.17 -9.51 -32.94
N GLU A 470 18.69 -8.31 -33.22
CA GLU A 470 18.27 -7.37 -34.29
C GLU A 470 16.90 -6.68 -34.04
N GLU A 471 16.71 -5.36 -34.06
CA GLU A 471 17.39 -4.26 -34.72
C GLU A 471 17.34 -3.00 -33.82
N ALA A 472 18.44 -2.25 -33.78
CA ALA A 472 18.40 -0.86 -33.36
C ALA A 472 17.69 -0.05 -34.47
N VAL A 473 16.45 0.40 -34.21
CA VAL A 473 15.74 1.31 -35.12
C VAL A 473 16.15 2.75 -34.82
N PRO A 474 16.44 3.60 -35.83
CA PRO A 474 17.02 4.93 -35.63
C PRO A 474 16.08 5.90 -34.91
N THR A 475 16.69 6.73 -34.07
CA THR A 475 16.10 7.85 -33.35
C THR A 475 15.56 8.92 -34.31
N THR A 476 14.27 8.90 -34.65
CA THR A 476 13.54 10.08 -35.14
C THR A 476 12.05 9.90 -34.95
N GLN A 477 11.49 10.51 -33.89
CA GLN A 477 10.19 11.22 -33.82
C GLN A 477 9.70 11.28 -32.36
N LEU A 478 10.25 12.22 -31.60
CA LEU A 478 9.60 12.73 -30.38
C LEU A 478 9.80 14.25 -30.35
N ALA A 479 9.12 14.91 -31.28
CA ALA A 479 8.95 16.36 -31.34
C ALA A 479 7.59 16.62 -31.99
N GLY A 480 6.51 16.51 -31.21
CA GLY A 480 5.15 16.65 -31.75
C GLY A 480 4.00 16.62 -30.75
N LEU A 481 4.24 16.77 -29.44
CA LEU A 481 3.19 16.82 -28.42
C LEU A 481 3.35 18.00 -27.43
N LEU A 482 4.02 19.05 -27.88
CA LEU A 482 4.10 20.35 -27.19
C LEU A 482 3.73 21.48 -28.16
N ALA A 483 2.47 21.55 -28.59
CA ALA A 483 1.87 22.76 -29.16
C ALA A 483 0.34 22.61 -29.27
N CYS A 484 -0.36 23.72 -29.09
CA CYS A 484 -1.82 23.96 -29.11
C CYS A 484 -2.47 23.93 -27.70
N GLY A 485 -2.93 25.05 -27.12
CA GLY A 485 -3.12 26.36 -27.72
C GLY A 485 -3.31 27.51 -26.72
N GLU A 486 -2.94 28.69 -27.19
CA GLU A 486 -3.40 29.98 -26.68
C GLU A 486 -4.77 30.31 -27.27
N SER A 487 -5.66 30.88 -26.45
CA SER A 487 -6.55 32.01 -26.75
C SER A 487 -7.89 31.88 -26.04
N SER A 488 -8.06 32.59 -24.92
CA SER A 488 -9.11 33.60 -24.87
C SER A 488 -8.73 34.71 -23.89
N ALA A 489 -8.56 35.91 -24.43
CA ALA A 489 -8.58 37.15 -23.68
C ALA A 489 -10.03 37.62 -23.58
N ARG A 490 -10.47 38.09 -22.40
CA ARG A 490 -10.91 39.49 -22.19
C ARG A 490 -11.45 39.77 -20.77
N ILE A 491 -10.81 40.79 -20.17
CA ILE A 491 -11.34 41.91 -19.37
C ILE A 491 -11.80 41.65 -17.92
N ALA A 492 -10.99 42.13 -16.97
CA ALA A 492 -11.35 43.29 -16.12
C ALA A 492 -10.09 43.91 -15.46
N THR A 493 -9.95 45.22 -15.63
CA THR A 493 -9.10 46.17 -14.86
C THR A 493 -10.08 47.26 -14.34
N PRO A 494 -9.77 48.10 -13.32
CA PRO A 494 -8.46 48.41 -12.75
C PRO A 494 -8.39 48.66 -11.21
N LEU A 495 -7.16 49.00 -10.74
CA LEU A 495 -6.77 49.62 -9.45
C LEU A 495 -6.68 48.66 -8.24
N LEU A 496 -5.62 48.62 -7.42
CA LEU A 496 -4.63 49.62 -7.03
C LEU A 496 -3.18 49.08 -7.10
N LYS A 497 -2.26 49.92 -7.58
CA LYS A 497 -0.86 49.89 -7.12
C LYS A 497 -0.84 50.43 -5.69
N ALA A 498 -0.93 49.55 -4.70
CA ALA A 498 -0.42 49.85 -3.37
C ALA A 498 1.08 49.53 -3.37
N SER A 499 1.88 50.45 -2.86
CA SER A 499 3.33 50.36 -2.73
C SER A 499 3.73 49.05 -2.03
N ASN A 500 4.51 48.20 -2.71
CA ASN A 500 5.03 46.91 -2.23
C ASN A 500 6.08 47.09 -1.10
N CYS A 501 5.68 47.61 0.07
CA CYS A 501 6.49 47.44 1.28
C CYS A 501 6.00 46.18 1.99
N ALA A 502 6.66 45.05 1.73
CA ALA A 502 6.56 43.90 2.61
C ALA A 502 7.52 44.10 3.78
N ASN A 503 7.07 43.82 5.00
CA ASN A 503 7.92 43.83 6.19
C ASN A 503 8.37 42.40 6.52
N PHE A 504 9.65 42.23 6.82
CA PHE A 504 10.21 40.95 7.25
C PHE A 504 10.47 40.98 8.75
N VAL A 505 9.87 40.02 9.46
CA VAL A 505 9.88 39.95 10.91
C VAL A 505 10.59 38.65 11.32
N PRO A 506 11.66 38.71 12.14
CA PRO A 506 12.35 37.53 12.64
C PRO A 506 11.40 36.57 13.37
N GLY A 507 11.56 35.27 13.17
CA GLY A 507 10.68 34.23 13.70
C GLY A 507 10.54 34.28 15.21
N SER A 508 11.60 34.65 15.93
CA SER A 508 11.62 34.78 17.39
C SER A 508 10.63 35.81 17.95
N VAL A 509 10.24 36.81 17.14
CA VAL A 509 9.28 37.87 17.53
C VAL A 509 7.92 37.75 16.81
N VAL A 510 7.74 36.75 15.96
CA VAL A 510 6.46 36.47 15.29
C VAL A 510 5.49 35.83 16.30
N ALA A 511 4.23 36.29 16.30
CA ALA A 511 3.21 35.74 17.18
C ALA A 511 2.90 34.25 16.88
N GLU A 512 2.57 33.48 17.91
CA GLU A 512 2.33 32.03 17.84
C GLU A 512 1.33 31.60 16.76
N LYS A 513 0.25 32.39 16.56
CA LYS A 513 -0.75 32.13 15.52
C LYS A 513 -0.14 32.11 14.11
N HIS A 514 0.89 32.91 13.87
CA HIS A 514 1.58 32.97 12.59
C HIS A 514 2.62 31.87 12.44
N LYS A 515 3.26 31.42 13.53
CA LYS A 515 4.11 30.21 13.50
C LYS A 515 3.31 28.96 13.12
N ASN A 516 2.08 28.83 13.63
CA ASN A 516 1.15 27.77 13.19
C ASN A 516 0.81 27.89 11.70
N ARG A 517 0.57 29.12 11.18
CA ARG A 517 0.35 29.34 9.74
C ARG A 517 1.59 28.98 8.91
N MET A 518 2.80 29.32 9.36
CA MET A 518 4.05 28.91 8.70
C MET A 518 4.15 27.39 8.59
N ALA A 519 3.91 26.68 9.70
CA ALA A 519 3.92 25.22 9.73
C ALA A 519 2.86 24.61 8.79
N ALA A 520 1.65 25.19 8.75
CA ALA A 520 0.61 24.75 7.83
C ALA A 520 1.00 24.98 6.35
N LEU A 521 1.70 26.07 6.05
CA LEU A 521 2.14 26.37 4.68
C LEU A 521 3.20 25.41 4.14
N LEU A 522 3.98 24.75 5.00
CA LEU A 522 4.98 23.76 4.59
C LEU A 522 4.37 22.59 3.78
N PHE A 523 3.14 22.19 4.11
CA PHE A 523 2.39 21.15 3.39
C PHE A 523 2.04 21.54 1.95
N SER A 524 1.97 22.84 1.66
CA SER A 524 1.67 23.31 0.30
C SER A 524 2.85 23.17 -0.68
N THR A 525 4.06 22.93 -0.17
CA THR A 525 5.31 22.91 -0.96
C THR A 525 6.08 21.59 -0.84
N SER A 526 5.54 20.59 -0.16
CA SER A 526 6.24 19.34 0.17
C SER A 526 5.29 18.15 0.32
N TYR A 527 5.86 16.96 0.57
CA TYR A 527 5.11 15.74 0.94
C TYR A 527 5.09 15.50 2.45
N LEU A 528 5.16 16.57 3.24
CA LEU A 528 5.33 16.48 4.69
C LEU A 528 4.12 15.85 5.40
N GLU A 529 2.91 15.86 4.82
CA GLU A 529 1.76 15.13 5.35
C GLU A 529 2.07 13.64 5.45
N TYR A 530 2.65 13.06 4.38
CA TYR A 530 3.07 11.67 4.34
C TYR A 530 4.16 11.39 5.37
N CYS A 531 5.18 12.25 5.49
CA CYS A 531 6.27 12.07 6.47
C CYS A 531 5.76 12.18 7.92
N SER A 532 4.83 13.08 8.18
CA SER A 532 4.31 13.43 9.51
C SER A 532 3.27 12.47 10.06
N PHE A 533 2.70 11.61 9.20
CA PHE A 533 1.70 10.64 9.59
C PHE A 533 2.24 9.68 10.66
N ASN A 534 1.42 9.44 11.69
CA ASN A 534 1.73 8.58 12.84
C ASN A 534 3.09 8.89 13.48
N ASN A 535 3.41 10.19 13.60
CA ASN A 535 4.65 10.67 14.20
C ASN A 535 4.84 10.17 15.64
N LYS A 536 6.10 10.09 16.07
CA LYS A 536 6.50 9.52 17.38
C LYS A 536 5.88 10.23 18.57
N LEU A 537 5.45 11.49 18.41
CA LEU A 537 4.84 12.30 19.46
C LEU A 537 3.31 12.23 19.46
N ASN A 538 2.71 11.59 18.45
CA ASN A 538 1.26 11.57 18.21
C ASN A 538 0.63 12.97 18.21
N LEU A 539 1.36 13.96 17.69
CA LEU A 539 0.89 15.34 17.58
C LEU A 539 0.11 15.58 16.28
N PRO A 540 -0.83 16.53 16.26
CA PRO A 540 -1.40 17.07 15.03
C PRO A 540 -0.29 17.54 14.07
N LEU A 541 -0.47 17.34 12.76
CA LEU A 541 0.61 17.54 11.78
C LEU A 541 1.16 18.97 11.80
N VAL A 542 0.30 19.99 11.91
CA VAL A 542 0.74 21.40 12.01
C VAL A 542 1.56 21.63 13.28
N GLU A 543 1.18 21.03 14.40
CA GLU A 543 1.90 21.16 15.67
C GLU A 543 3.26 20.45 15.60
N LEU A 544 3.31 19.26 15.00
CA LEU A 544 4.56 18.55 14.72
C LEU A 544 5.50 19.41 13.87
N GLN A 545 5.01 19.91 12.73
CA GLN A 545 5.82 20.70 11.79
C GLN A 545 6.26 22.01 12.39
N ARG A 546 5.42 22.65 13.21
CA ARG A 546 5.85 23.80 13.99
C ARG A 546 6.99 23.42 14.92
N ARG A 547 6.85 22.36 15.72
CA ARG A 547 7.85 21.95 16.70
C ARG A 547 9.20 21.58 16.07
N GLN A 548 9.21 20.96 14.90
CA GLN A 548 10.46 20.45 14.32
C GLN A 548 11.05 21.31 13.19
N ASN A 549 10.21 21.98 12.38
CA ASN A 549 10.67 22.75 11.22
C ASN A 549 10.53 24.27 11.37
N ILE A 550 9.83 24.77 12.40
CA ILE A 550 9.74 26.21 12.70
C ILE A 550 10.47 26.54 14.01
N ASP A 551 10.08 25.94 15.12
CA ASP A 551 10.56 26.31 16.46
C ASP A 551 12.05 25.96 16.67
N GLN A 552 12.54 24.85 16.09
CA GLN A 552 13.96 24.48 16.17
C GLN A 552 14.86 25.40 15.34
N TYR A 553 14.33 25.99 14.27
CA TYR A 553 15.04 26.87 13.35
C TYR A 553 14.65 28.34 13.52
N ILE A 554 14.05 28.71 14.66
CA ILE A 554 13.35 30.00 14.84
C ILE A 554 14.24 31.23 14.59
N GLU A 555 15.54 31.13 14.85
CA GLU A 555 16.55 32.17 14.59
C GLU A 555 16.85 32.37 13.09
N HIS A 556 16.38 31.45 12.25
CA HIS A 556 16.54 31.46 10.79
C HIS A 556 15.21 31.59 10.05
N VAL A 557 14.10 31.73 10.77
CA VAL A 557 12.76 31.93 10.21
C VAL A 557 12.47 33.42 10.06
N TYR A 558 11.85 33.81 8.94
CA TYR A 558 11.42 35.19 8.69
C TYR A 558 9.99 35.20 8.16
N GLY A 559 9.08 35.83 8.89
CA GLY A 559 7.70 36.06 8.46
C GLY A 559 7.57 37.31 7.59
N MET A 560 6.80 37.23 6.52
CA MET A 560 6.54 38.33 5.60
C MET A 560 5.12 38.87 5.80
N PHE A 561 5.02 40.18 6.04
CA PHE A 561 3.76 40.87 6.30
C PHE A 561 3.52 41.99 5.29
N ASP A 562 2.27 42.22 4.91
CA ASP A 562 1.90 43.38 4.10
C ASP A 562 1.85 44.67 4.94
N TYR A 563 1.49 45.79 4.29
CA TYR A 563 1.43 47.10 4.94
C TYR A 563 0.35 47.18 6.04
N GLU A 564 -0.66 46.31 6.00
CA GLU A 564 -1.72 46.21 7.00
C GLU A 564 -1.35 45.24 8.14
N GLN A 565 -0.11 44.76 8.15
CA GLN A 565 0.38 43.74 9.09
C GLN A 565 -0.34 42.39 8.95
N ASN A 566 -0.90 42.09 7.78
CA ASN A 566 -1.41 40.75 7.49
C ASN A 566 -0.24 39.84 7.10
N PHE A 567 -0.24 38.61 7.62
CA PHE A 567 0.75 37.60 7.25
C PHE A 567 0.51 37.11 5.82
N THR A 568 1.55 37.16 5.00
CA THR A 568 1.49 36.84 3.55
C THR A 568 2.34 35.63 3.16
N GLY A 569 3.31 35.24 3.99
CA GLY A 569 4.19 34.10 3.75
C GLY A 569 5.41 34.11 4.67
N PHE A 570 6.34 33.19 4.44
CA PHE A 570 7.58 33.11 5.22
C PHE A 570 8.68 32.40 4.43
N PHE A 571 9.91 32.51 4.93
CA PHE A 571 11.01 31.63 4.57
C PHE A 571 11.85 31.26 5.79
N THR A 572 12.58 30.15 5.68
CA THR A 572 13.62 29.73 6.62
C THR A 572 14.94 29.68 5.86
N GLY A 573 15.93 30.48 6.28
CA GLY A 573 17.20 30.57 5.57
C GLY A 573 18.37 31.05 6.42
N GLY A 574 19.56 30.59 6.05
CA GLY A 574 20.81 30.76 6.78
C GLY A 574 21.94 30.01 6.09
N THR A 575 23.16 30.14 6.58
CA THR A 575 24.31 29.40 6.03
C THR A 575 24.26 27.93 6.44
N ILE A 576 24.85 27.03 5.63
CA ILE A 576 24.97 25.61 6.00
C ILE A 576 25.66 25.44 7.36
N ALA A 577 26.69 26.25 7.65
CA ALA A 577 27.36 26.25 8.95
C ALA A 577 26.42 26.57 10.12
N GLU A 578 25.45 27.48 9.94
CA GLU A 578 24.45 27.80 10.95
C GLU A 578 23.43 26.68 11.12
N PHE A 579 22.94 26.11 10.01
CA PHE A 579 22.01 24.98 10.05
C PHE A 579 22.62 23.76 10.76
N ASN A 580 23.90 23.46 10.49
CA ASN A 580 24.62 22.34 11.13
C ASN A 580 24.80 22.52 12.66
N GLN A 581 24.67 23.74 13.19
CA GLN A 581 24.69 23.99 14.63
C GLN A 581 23.35 23.71 15.30
N VAL A 582 22.25 23.72 14.53
CA VAL A 582 20.92 23.35 15.03
C VAL A 582 20.88 21.83 15.19
N LYS A 583 20.89 21.36 16.43
CA LYS A 583 20.73 19.94 16.77
C LYS A 583 19.27 19.52 16.64
N ALA A 584 18.78 19.55 15.41
CA ALA A 584 17.39 19.29 15.13
C ALA A 584 17.02 17.83 15.44
N VAL A 585 15.80 17.62 15.95
CA VAL A 585 15.26 16.30 16.24
C VAL A 585 14.07 16.05 15.32
N SER A 586 14.22 15.02 14.50
CA SER A 586 13.16 14.49 13.64
C SER A 586 12.26 13.55 14.43
N TYR A 587 10.95 13.81 14.39
CA TYR A 587 9.93 13.00 15.09
C TYR A 587 9.10 12.14 14.13
N TYR A 588 9.56 11.96 12.89
CA TYR A 588 8.94 11.03 11.96
C TYR A 588 9.03 9.58 12.45
N ARG A 589 8.17 8.73 11.87
CA ARG A 589 8.20 7.28 12.07
C ARG A 589 9.53 6.69 11.61
N ASP A 590 9.93 5.56 12.18
CA ASP A 590 11.26 4.97 11.96
C ASP A 590 11.51 4.62 10.49
N GLU A 591 10.46 4.27 9.74
CA GLU A 591 10.50 3.95 8.32
C GLU A 591 10.95 5.15 7.46
N MET A 592 10.79 6.38 7.97
CA MET A 592 11.20 7.60 7.26
C MET A 592 12.65 8.00 7.55
N LYS A 593 13.27 7.45 8.59
CA LYS A 593 14.63 7.79 8.99
C LYS A 593 15.66 7.58 7.87
N PRO A 594 15.64 6.46 7.12
CA PRO A 594 16.57 6.28 6.00
C PRO A 594 16.46 7.36 4.92
N MET A 595 15.24 7.87 4.67
CA MET A 595 15.02 8.93 3.69
C MET A 595 15.46 10.29 4.21
N ASP A 596 15.22 10.58 5.50
CA ASP A 596 15.68 11.78 6.20
C ASP A 596 17.22 11.85 6.20
N ASP A 597 17.88 10.76 6.61
CA ASP A 597 19.34 10.65 6.64
C ASP A 597 19.95 10.79 5.22
N ALA A 598 19.31 10.19 4.20
CA ALA A 598 19.75 10.31 2.81
C ALA A 598 19.57 11.75 2.27
N TYR A 599 18.53 12.46 2.70
CA TYR A 599 18.31 13.85 2.32
C TYR A 599 19.38 14.76 2.94
N ASP A 600 19.69 14.60 4.23
CA ASP A 600 20.76 15.35 4.90
C ASP A 600 22.11 15.11 4.23
N GLU A 601 22.42 13.85 3.90
CA GLU A 601 23.63 13.50 3.15
C GLU A 601 23.64 14.15 1.77
N PHE A 602 22.50 14.18 1.07
CA PHE A 602 22.38 14.83 -0.24
C PHE A 602 22.63 16.34 -0.15
N ILE A 603 22.07 17.04 0.85
CA ILE A 603 22.35 18.46 1.07
C ILE A 603 23.84 18.67 1.37
N SER A 604 24.41 17.89 2.30
CA SER A 604 25.82 18.00 2.67
C SER A 604 26.78 17.77 1.50
N ARG A 605 26.48 16.81 0.60
CA ARG A 605 27.33 16.51 -0.57
C ARG A 605 27.31 17.61 -1.64
N ASN A 606 26.27 18.43 -1.69
CA ASN A 606 26.06 19.44 -2.75
C ASN A 606 26.28 20.89 -2.28
N SER A 607 26.66 21.09 -1.02
CA SER A 607 26.78 22.41 -0.40
C SER A 607 28.10 22.62 0.33
N ASP A 608 28.50 23.89 0.42
CA ASP A 608 29.63 24.35 1.23
C ASP A 608 29.12 25.06 2.48
N GLU A 609 29.93 25.07 3.56
CA GLU A 609 29.57 25.71 4.84
C GLU A 609 29.12 27.18 4.70
N SER A 610 29.68 27.90 3.71
CA SER A 610 29.37 29.31 3.44
C SER A 610 28.14 29.55 2.57
N ASP A 611 27.54 28.50 1.98
CA ASP A 611 26.39 28.65 1.09
C ASP A 611 25.15 29.08 1.89
N TYR A 612 24.36 30.01 1.33
CA TYR A 612 23.10 30.42 1.94
C TYR A 612 21.99 29.45 1.53
N PHE A 613 21.58 28.58 2.46
CA PHE A 613 20.54 27.60 2.25
C PHE A 613 19.16 28.14 2.62
N VAL A 614 18.21 28.00 1.70
CA VAL A 614 16.79 28.27 1.94
C VAL A 614 16.08 26.93 2.10
N ALA A 615 15.91 26.50 3.35
CA ALA A 615 15.32 25.21 3.70
C ALA A 615 13.81 25.14 3.40
N SER A 616 13.11 26.27 3.49
CA SER A 616 11.68 26.35 3.23
C SER A 616 11.27 27.77 2.84
N LEU A 617 10.34 27.90 1.90
CA LEU A 617 9.69 29.16 1.59
C LEU A 617 8.29 28.92 1.05
N ALA A 618 7.32 29.73 1.48
CA ALA A 618 5.94 29.60 1.05
C ALA A 618 5.17 30.93 1.16
N LEU A 619 4.21 31.10 0.25
CA LEU A 619 3.23 32.18 0.24
C LEU A 619 1.83 31.63 0.46
N GLU A 620 1.02 32.40 1.17
CA GLU A 620 -0.43 32.18 1.27
C GLU A 620 -1.07 32.18 -0.11
N SER A 621 -2.01 31.26 -0.34
CA SER A 621 -2.62 31.01 -1.65
C SER A 621 -3.22 32.29 -2.26
N GLU A 622 -3.91 33.09 -1.45
CA GLU A 622 -4.55 34.36 -1.84
C GLU A 622 -3.54 35.46 -2.25
N TYR A 623 -2.25 35.29 -1.93
CA TYR A 623 -1.19 36.23 -2.22
C TYR A 623 -0.27 35.76 -3.37
N ARG A 624 -0.47 34.55 -3.91
CA ARG A 624 0.27 34.03 -5.07
C ARG A 624 -0.09 34.81 -6.34
N GLY A 625 0.86 34.90 -7.27
CA GLY A 625 0.68 35.66 -8.53
C GLY A 625 0.79 37.19 -8.40
N LYS A 626 0.87 37.74 -7.18
CA LYS A 626 0.96 39.20 -6.92
C LYS A 626 2.40 39.75 -6.91
N GLY A 627 3.38 38.96 -7.35
CA GLY A 627 4.79 39.37 -7.41
C GLY A 627 5.56 39.33 -6.08
N LEU A 628 4.92 38.94 -4.98
CA LEU A 628 5.51 38.92 -3.63
C LEU A 628 6.72 37.98 -3.47
N PHE A 629 6.82 36.94 -4.30
CA PHE A 629 8.03 36.11 -4.37
C PHE A 629 9.28 36.93 -4.67
N ASN A 630 9.20 37.93 -5.57
CA ASN A 630 10.36 38.76 -5.89
C ASN A 630 10.81 39.61 -4.69
N THR A 631 9.86 40.07 -3.88
CA THR A 631 10.15 40.81 -2.64
C THR A 631 10.82 39.91 -1.61
N MET A 632 10.28 38.70 -1.41
CA MET A 632 10.89 37.69 -0.53
C MET A 632 12.29 37.31 -0.98
N PHE A 633 12.49 37.11 -2.28
CA PHE A 633 13.78 36.72 -2.82
C PHE A 633 14.83 37.84 -2.72
N ALA A 634 14.45 39.10 -2.91
CA ALA A 634 15.36 40.23 -2.72
C ALA A 634 15.88 40.32 -1.28
N GLU A 635 15.04 39.98 -0.29
CA GLU A 635 15.46 39.91 1.11
C GLU A 635 16.40 38.73 1.37
N ILE A 636 16.12 37.56 0.79
CA ILE A 636 17.02 36.40 0.85
C ILE A 636 18.39 36.74 0.24
N GLU A 637 18.43 37.43 -0.90
CA GLU A 637 19.67 37.91 -1.51
C GLU A 637 20.43 38.89 -0.62
N ARG A 638 19.73 39.84 0.02
CA ARG A 638 20.34 40.78 0.97
C ARG A 638 21.00 40.03 2.12
N LEU A 639 20.28 39.09 2.75
CA LEU A 639 20.80 38.28 3.86
C LEU A 639 21.98 37.39 3.42
N ALA A 640 21.92 36.78 2.23
CA ALA A 640 23.03 36.00 1.69
C ALA A 640 24.29 36.85 1.50
N ARG A 641 24.17 38.08 0.97
CA ARG A 641 25.29 39.01 0.83
C ARG A 641 25.88 39.42 2.18
N GLU A 642 25.02 39.70 3.17
CA GLU A 642 25.45 40.07 4.52
C GLU A 642 26.23 38.97 5.22
N LYS A 643 25.86 37.71 4.95
CA LYS A 643 26.59 36.53 5.46
C LYS A 643 27.79 36.13 4.61
N GLY A 644 28.12 36.90 3.56
CA GLY A 644 29.27 36.64 2.69
C GLY A 644 29.11 35.42 1.77
N SER A 645 27.89 34.91 1.59
CA SER A 645 27.61 33.75 0.74
C SER A 645 27.76 34.09 -0.74
N GLN A 646 28.43 33.21 -1.49
CA GLN A 646 28.63 33.39 -2.93
C GLN A 646 27.43 32.93 -3.75
N ARG A 647 26.66 31.97 -3.22
CA ARG A 647 25.45 31.44 -3.83
C ARG A 647 24.35 31.20 -2.81
N ILE A 648 23.12 31.24 -3.30
CA ILE A 648 21.92 30.76 -2.59
C ILE A 648 21.61 29.38 -3.13
N ILE A 649 21.35 28.43 -2.23
CA ILE A 649 20.97 27.06 -2.58
C ILE A 649 19.60 26.72 -1.98
N LEU A 650 18.82 25.91 -2.70
CA LEU A 650 17.54 25.40 -2.23
C LEU A 650 17.19 24.09 -2.95
N THR A 651 16.21 23.36 -2.41
CA THR A 651 15.65 22.19 -3.06
C THR A 651 14.20 22.40 -3.47
N VAL A 652 13.80 21.89 -4.63
CA VAL A 652 12.42 21.97 -5.13
C VAL A 652 12.01 20.70 -5.86
N TRP A 653 10.80 20.23 -5.59
CA TRP A 653 10.20 19.07 -6.24
C TRP A 653 10.00 19.31 -7.74
N GLU A 654 10.26 18.30 -8.57
CA GLU A 654 10.21 18.39 -10.03
C GLU A 654 8.81 18.75 -10.54
N GLN A 655 7.77 18.24 -9.87
CA GLN A 655 6.37 18.55 -10.20
C GLN A 655 5.87 19.90 -9.64
N SER A 656 6.66 20.58 -8.80
CA SER A 656 6.25 21.87 -8.24
C SER A 656 6.24 22.97 -9.30
N GLU A 657 5.16 23.76 -9.37
CA GLU A 657 5.11 24.98 -10.18
C GLU A 657 6.25 25.96 -9.85
N ALA A 658 6.77 25.92 -8.62
CA ALA A 658 7.87 26.75 -8.16
C ALA A 658 9.18 26.49 -8.93
N LEU A 659 9.42 25.28 -9.44
CA LEU A 659 10.64 24.97 -10.21
C LEU A 659 10.77 25.91 -11.42
N ARG A 660 9.69 26.12 -12.18
CA ARG A 660 9.69 27.04 -13.34
C ARG A 660 9.97 28.48 -12.92
N ILE A 661 9.47 28.89 -11.76
CA ILE A 661 9.71 30.23 -11.21
C ILE A 661 11.19 30.42 -10.87
N TYR A 662 11.82 29.45 -10.19
CA TYR A 662 13.24 29.53 -9.85
C TYR A 662 14.13 29.53 -11.08
N LEU A 663 13.87 28.66 -12.06
CA LEU A 663 14.63 28.63 -13.32
C LEU A 663 14.53 29.96 -14.08
N LYS A 664 13.34 30.56 -14.14
CA LYS A 664 13.15 31.90 -14.75
C LYS A 664 13.86 33.01 -13.96
N LYS A 665 13.98 32.87 -12.64
CA LYS A 665 14.70 33.82 -11.78
C LYS A 665 16.22 33.76 -11.98
N GLY A 666 16.73 32.65 -12.52
CA GLY A 666 18.16 32.47 -12.83
C GLY A 666 18.83 31.37 -12.03
N PHE A 667 18.07 30.57 -11.26
CA PHE A 667 18.62 29.38 -10.63
C PHE A 667 19.01 28.32 -11.67
N LYS A 668 19.97 27.48 -11.31
CA LYS A 668 20.40 26.31 -12.11
C LYS A 668 20.23 25.05 -11.29
N VAL A 669 19.80 23.96 -11.92
CA VAL A 669 19.81 22.63 -11.30
C VAL A 669 21.23 22.09 -11.33
N CYS A 670 21.78 21.74 -10.17
CA CYS A 670 23.13 21.17 -10.04
C CYS A 670 23.16 19.80 -9.34
N GLY A 671 22.03 19.35 -8.78
CA GLY A 671 21.90 18.00 -8.22
C GLY A 671 20.47 17.48 -8.27
N ARG A 672 20.31 16.16 -8.14
CA ARG A 672 19.01 15.48 -8.04
C ARG A 672 19.05 14.42 -6.95
N PHE A 673 18.04 14.43 -6.08
CA PHE A 673 17.86 13.45 -5.03
C PHE A 673 16.88 12.37 -5.49
N GLU A 674 17.42 11.19 -5.77
CA GLU A 674 16.65 10.06 -6.32
C GLU A 674 16.09 9.14 -5.23
N TYR A 675 16.59 9.20 -3.98
CA TYR A 675 16.14 8.29 -2.90
C TYR A 675 14.63 8.42 -2.63
N ALA A 676 14.14 9.65 -2.65
CA ALA A 676 12.73 9.99 -2.48
C ALA A 676 11.82 9.45 -3.60
N TYR A 677 12.37 9.07 -4.75
CA TYR A 677 11.60 8.65 -5.92
C TYR A 677 10.74 7.42 -5.64
N ASN A 678 11.25 6.44 -4.89
CA ASN A 678 10.51 5.22 -4.57
C ASN A 678 9.29 5.47 -3.65
N LEU A 679 9.30 6.59 -2.92
CA LEU A 679 8.22 6.94 -1.99
C LEU A 679 7.21 7.89 -2.63
N PHE A 680 7.70 8.97 -3.27
CA PHE A 680 6.84 10.05 -3.76
C PHE A 680 6.64 10.01 -5.27
N PHE A 681 7.41 9.20 -6.00
CA PHE A 681 7.46 9.18 -7.47
C PHE A 681 7.72 10.57 -8.08
N ASP A 682 8.37 11.41 -7.29
CA ASP A 682 8.83 12.74 -7.65
C ASP A 682 10.30 12.88 -7.28
N ARG A 683 11.01 13.74 -8.00
CA ARG A 683 12.43 14.01 -7.78
C ARG A 683 12.60 15.36 -7.13
N LEU A 684 13.51 15.43 -6.18
CA LEU A 684 13.88 16.69 -5.56
C LEU A 684 15.13 17.23 -6.24
N ASN A 685 15.02 18.42 -6.86
CA ASN A 685 16.13 19.08 -7.54
C ASN A 685 16.86 20.00 -6.57
N PHE A 686 18.18 19.95 -6.56
CA PHE A 686 19.04 20.92 -5.88
C PHE A 686 19.40 22.04 -6.84
N LEU A 687 19.08 23.27 -6.44
CA LEU A 687 19.23 24.47 -7.25
C LEU A 687 20.22 25.42 -6.61
N GLU A 688 21.01 26.11 -7.45
CA GLU A 688 21.91 27.19 -7.04
C GLU A 688 21.62 28.50 -7.79
N TYR A 689 21.83 29.62 -7.11
CA TYR A 689 21.78 30.97 -7.66
C TYR A 689 23.03 31.75 -7.28
N ASP A 690 23.73 32.30 -8.27
CA ASP A 690 24.96 33.08 -8.06
C ASP A 690 24.64 34.51 -7.61
N VAL A 691 24.93 34.81 -6.35
CA VAL A 691 24.65 36.12 -5.74
C VAL A 691 25.58 37.20 -6.31
N ARG A 692 26.71 36.83 -6.93
CA ARG A 692 27.69 37.80 -7.46
C ARG A 692 27.31 38.37 -8.83
N LYS A 693 26.33 37.78 -9.53
CA LYS A 693 25.87 38.34 -10.80
C LYS A 693 25.03 39.59 -10.54
N ASP A 694 25.61 40.74 -10.84
CA ASP A 694 24.92 42.03 -10.80
C ASP A 694 23.79 42.05 -11.85
N PRO A 695 22.59 42.62 -11.58
CA PRO A 695 21.50 42.67 -12.56
C PRO A 695 21.76 43.61 -13.77
N GLY A 696 22.93 44.27 -13.84
CA GLY A 696 23.18 45.41 -14.74
C GLY A 696 24.06 45.15 -15.97
N GLY A 697 24.32 43.90 -16.36
CA GLY A 697 25.28 43.56 -17.42
C GLY A 697 24.72 43.49 -18.85
N ALA A 698 23.97 44.50 -19.31
CA ALA A 698 23.61 44.62 -20.73
C ALA A 698 23.36 46.08 -21.11
N TYR A 699 24.41 46.86 -21.42
CA TYR A 699 24.40 47.98 -22.38
C TYR A 699 25.77 48.68 -22.38
N GLU A 700 26.79 48.08 -23.00
CA GLU A 700 27.91 48.84 -23.58
C GLU A 700 28.21 48.29 -24.98
N LYS A 701 27.47 48.81 -25.97
CA LYS A 701 27.92 48.78 -27.36
C LYS A 701 28.86 49.97 -27.54
N HIS A 702 30.12 49.65 -27.77
CA HIS A 702 31.15 50.58 -28.22
C HIS A 702 30.62 51.57 -29.25
N ARG A 703 30.69 52.85 -28.89
CA ARG A 703 30.84 53.96 -29.83
C ARG A 703 32.31 54.37 -29.85
N SER A 704 32.70 54.84 -31.04
CA SER A 704 33.89 55.62 -31.41
C SER A 704 35.22 54.91 -31.69
N HIS A 705 35.50 54.94 -33.01
CA HIS A 705 36.76 55.04 -33.76
C HIS A 705 37.45 53.75 -34.21
#